data_AF-A0A841U8J3-F1
#
_entry.id   AF-A0A841U8J3-F1
#
_cell.length_a   1.000
_cell.length_b   1.000
_cell.length_c   1.000
_cell.angle_alpha   90.00
_cell.angle_beta   90.00
_cell.angle_gamma   90.00
#
_symmetry.space_group_name_H-M   'P 1'
#
loop_
_entity.id
_entity.type
_entity.pdbx_description
1 polymer ?
#
loop_
_entity_poly.entity_id
_entity_poly.type
_entity_poly.pdbx_seq_one_letter_code
_entity_poly.pdbx_strand_id
1 'polypeptide(L)'
;MAMTLGKRRWLRTGAAFVLASSLAVPGAGAYASARTAGEGARFDGQPGQWSGVPSASTELSQTLQIMKAVQQGGKLKLLVRGPGLDRKGIWYVDADGDEKTGLPAPYWSNGGGIELKISMGKMWRAVGGKWEYAGTVETKTAGDTMEAEVDLASIGAGTSSVLRVAFALEGDRYLPSPGQRMLAVPPGAEDAFGPEVRATIDGDVGEWSGIEPAARSADGLASLYAAMEENSLVLLIAGKLAEFNDIYLDTDRSADTGYADVGWPGFGGDWLIENGGLYKSTGAGWNWAPVEAEGIEYKQGGSGDQGIVEYRVPLAAIGIANPKPIAVGFTSNGVTVPSAEAKPPLAAPPLPKPAAGEDGPASGRWGVEIVADGDPGDWASVDTAAAGTGETLKLSAAHDSDKLYLLVEGDSVDTRNEFYLDTDGQASTGYKGTDWTGFGADAKIVYNKLYLYEPKTAKWKEAGPVRAEIGSNHALFYLYKDQLGLTGNAKPSVGYVGQGAYRLPAAGGSALALTGPVPEEGAGDSYVPRERFGVLDNPLMGWAGWATTTEELPQPHKLVYANIAWRDLEPRKGEFDWAGIERKYQFAKWKAEGTRINLRFVLDDPGEDPDMDIPQWLYDELVTAEGEDGAGKWYDTPDSVVGKGFAPNYSSPTLIAEHGRVLAELGKRYDNDPAIAYVQIGSLGHWGEFHNWPEEVSGAFPSLAVSDQYVEHYLKAFPHKLVGMRKPFPIAAANRLGLFNDVFGSQGATDEWLNWIEEGWNGIGPYAGEGEDPAAVQDASRMPNFWKFNFSGGEYYNGNPLLSLSDETIVETLREIRASHTAWLGPSSPAPFKLGEDIDEAQQANIDLVHNTMGYRFVLEAATHAKKASLGTNLVVGLRWNNKGVAPFYEAWPLALALVDSQGRLAADSVRTVDNTDIRRWLPGRTGVLADYKLPQGLATGEYTLAVAILDPATGKPGVHLGIEGERSDGWTELDRIQIAK
;
A
#
# COMPACT_ATOMS: atom_id res chain seq x y z
N MET A 1 -56.02 -37.57 23.48
CA MET A 1 -56.37 -38.43 22.34
C MET A 1 -55.77 -37.79 21.10
N ALA A 2 -54.63 -38.16 20.53
CA ALA A 2 -53.38 -38.83 20.94
C ALA A 2 -52.40 -38.56 19.74
N MET A 3 -51.15 -38.11 19.83
CA MET A 3 -50.13 -38.01 20.88
C MET A 3 -49.46 -36.62 20.80
N THR A 4 -49.67 -35.72 21.77
CA THR A 4 -48.81 -35.41 22.95
C THR A 4 -47.42 -34.85 22.59
N LEU A 5 -47.21 -33.52 22.71
CA LEU A 5 -46.93 -32.72 23.93
C LEU A 5 -45.47 -32.83 24.40
N GLY A 6 -44.84 -31.68 24.63
CA GLY A 6 -43.67 -31.64 25.52
C GLY A 6 -42.82 -30.38 25.53
N LYS A 7 -43.37 -29.22 25.90
CA LYS A 7 -42.53 -28.14 26.45
C LYS A 7 -42.02 -28.54 27.85
N ARG A 8 -40.77 -28.14 28.13
CA ARG A 8 -40.13 -27.73 29.40
C ARG A 8 -39.04 -28.64 29.98
N ARG A 9 -37.83 -28.04 30.03
CA ARG A 9 -36.80 -27.99 31.11
C ARG A 9 -36.72 -29.17 32.06
N TRP A 10 -35.50 -29.69 32.27
CA TRP A 10 -34.88 -29.90 33.59
C TRP A 10 -33.34 -29.90 33.48
N LEU A 11 -32.71 -29.52 34.60
CA LEU A 11 -31.27 -29.45 34.84
C LEU A 11 -30.60 -30.83 34.78
N ARG A 12 -29.28 -30.89 34.50
CA ARG A 12 -28.19 -31.17 35.48
C ARG A 12 -26.88 -31.66 34.82
N THR A 13 -25.77 -31.12 35.34
CA THR A 13 -24.46 -31.76 35.64
C THR A 13 -23.65 -32.44 34.52
N GLY A 14 -22.47 -31.89 34.25
CA GLY A 14 -21.24 -32.34 34.91
C GLY A 14 -20.33 -33.34 34.16
N ALA A 15 -19.03 -33.01 34.24
CA ALA A 15 -17.84 -33.87 34.19
C ALA A 15 -17.15 -34.09 32.83
N ALA A 16 -16.00 -33.41 32.72
CA ALA A 16 -14.88 -33.70 31.85
C ALA A 16 -14.25 -35.06 32.17
N PHE A 17 -13.84 -35.79 31.14
CA PHE A 17 -13.04 -37.00 31.26
C PHE A 17 -11.55 -36.65 31.12
N VAL A 18 -10.83 -36.74 32.24
CA VAL A 18 -9.38 -36.94 32.29
C VAL A 18 -9.17 -38.44 32.56
N LEU A 19 -8.42 -39.11 31.69
CA LEU A 19 -7.91 -40.46 31.96
C LEU A 19 -6.39 -40.40 31.84
N ALA A 20 -5.76 -40.33 33.01
CA ALA A 20 -4.35 -40.55 33.21
C ALA A 20 -4.10 -42.07 33.31
N SER A 21 -3.15 -42.58 32.53
CA SER A 21 -2.55 -43.90 32.74
C SER A 21 -1.13 -43.72 33.25
N SER A 22 -0.94 -44.05 34.53
CA SER A 22 0.33 -44.09 35.23
C SER A 22 1.08 -45.40 34.97
N LEU A 23 2.30 -45.31 34.42
CA LEU A 23 3.34 -46.32 34.59
C LEU A 23 4.59 -45.63 35.10
N ALA A 24 4.99 -45.99 36.31
CA ALA A 24 6.16 -45.46 36.99
C ALA A 24 7.44 -46.09 36.43
N VAL A 25 8.40 -45.25 36.03
CA VAL A 25 9.82 -45.62 35.89
C VAL A 25 10.59 -44.79 36.91
N PRO A 26 11.34 -45.39 37.85
CA PRO A 26 12.08 -44.63 38.86
C PRO A 26 13.46 -44.26 38.31
N GLY A 27 13.76 -42.95 38.26
CA GLY A 27 15.12 -42.46 37.98
C GLY A 27 15.21 -41.12 37.26
N ALA A 28 14.52 -40.08 37.73
CA ALA A 28 14.72 -38.71 37.24
C ALA A 28 14.67 -37.74 38.42
N GLY A 29 15.69 -37.79 39.27
CA GLY A 29 16.00 -36.70 40.20
C GLY A 29 16.86 -35.67 39.49
N ALA A 30 16.43 -34.40 39.51
CA ALA A 30 17.10 -33.21 38.96
C ALA A 30 16.89 -32.86 37.47
N TYR A 31 15.63 -32.84 37.01
CA TYR A 31 15.23 -31.98 35.88
C TYR A 31 13.90 -31.30 36.21
N ALA A 32 13.95 -30.33 37.12
CA ALA A 32 12.81 -29.51 37.49
C ALA A 32 13.22 -28.03 37.50
N SER A 33 13.38 -27.46 36.30
CA SER A 33 13.12 -26.04 36.00
C SER A 33 13.39 -25.71 34.51
N ALA A 34 12.85 -26.48 33.57
CA ALA A 34 12.64 -25.96 32.23
C ALA A 34 11.16 -25.60 32.15
N ARG A 35 10.83 -24.38 32.57
CA ARG A 35 9.50 -23.80 32.32
C ARG A 35 9.28 -23.86 30.81
N THR A 36 8.14 -24.40 30.39
CA THR A 36 7.58 -24.17 29.06
C THR A 36 7.64 -22.67 28.78
N ALA A 37 8.31 -22.29 27.70
CA ALA A 37 8.53 -20.91 27.27
C ALA A 37 7.23 -20.29 26.77
N GLY A 38 6.36 -19.93 27.69
CA GLY A 38 5.20 -19.06 27.51
C GLY A 38 4.96 -18.35 28.85
N GLU A 39 4.66 -17.05 28.80
CA GLU A 39 4.44 -16.11 29.92
C GLU A 39 5.71 -15.34 30.37
N GLY A 40 5.86 -14.18 29.72
CA GLY A 40 6.91 -13.17 29.91
C GLY A 40 7.52 -12.75 28.57
N ALA A 41 6.74 -12.15 27.67
CA ALA A 41 7.26 -11.67 26.39
C ALA A 41 8.18 -10.46 26.63
N ARG A 42 9.41 -10.49 26.11
CA ARG A 42 10.31 -9.34 26.12
C ARG A 42 9.62 -8.17 25.40
N PHE A 43 9.72 -6.98 25.98
CA PHE A 43 9.25 -5.76 25.34
C PHE A 43 9.97 -5.55 24.00
N ASP A 44 9.21 -5.54 22.91
CA ASP A 44 9.70 -5.32 21.54
C ASP A 44 9.10 -4.06 20.91
N GLY A 45 8.34 -3.29 21.69
CA GLY A 45 7.79 -2.00 21.30
C GLY A 45 6.49 -2.07 20.49
N GLN A 46 5.93 -3.27 20.26
CA GLN A 46 4.64 -3.38 19.57
C GLN A 46 3.55 -2.56 20.29
N PRO A 47 2.62 -1.90 19.57
CA PRO A 47 1.64 -0.98 20.17
C PRO A 47 0.88 -1.56 21.38
N GLY A 48 0.51 -2.85 21.33
CA GLY A 48 -0.18 -3.54 22.42
C GLY A 48 0.61 -3.72 23.72
N GLN A 49 1.91 -3.41 23.77
CA GLN A 49 2.78 -3.63 24.93
C GLN A 49 3.04 -2.40 25.79
N TRP A 50 2.72 -1.19 25.32
CA TRP A 50 3.09 0.06 26.01
C TRP A 50 2.32 0.32 27.29
N SER A 51 1.18 -0.35 27.49
CA SER A 51 0.37 -0.24 28.70
C SER A 51 1.10 -0.81 29.92
N GLY A 52 1.32 0.01 30.94
CA GLY A 52 2.01 -0.40 32.18
C GLY A 52 3.53 -0.47 32.08
N VAL A 53 4.11 -0.12 30.93
CA VAL A 53 5.55 -0.03 30.72
C VAL A 53 6.05 1.36 31.12
N PRO A 54 7.21 1.49 31.79
CA PRO A 54 7.87 2.78 31.98
C PRO A 54 8.17 3.44 30.62
N SER A 55 7.37 4.44 30.26
CA SER A 55 7.53 5.22 29.03
C SER A 55 7.27 6.70 29.29
N ALA A 56 7.73 7.54 28.38
CA ALA A 56 7.34 8.94 28.26
C ALA A 56 6.35 9.06 27.10
N SER A 57 5.36 9.95 27.19
CA SER A 57 4.47 10.23 26.06
C SER A 57 4.01 11.69 26.01
N THR A 58 3.69 12.15 24.80
CA THR A 58 3.07 13.44 24.52
C THR A 58 2.05 13.27 23.39
N GLU A 59 1.03 14.12 23.37
CA GLU A 59 -0.05 14.05 22.38
C GLU A 59 -0.30 15.43 21.78
N LEU A 60 -0.68 15.46 20.51
CA LEU A 60 -1.14 16.62 19.76
C LEU A 60 -2.48 16.27 19.17
N SER A 61 -3.53 16.97 19.60
CA SER A 61 -4.87 16.83 19.03
C SER A 61 -5.16 17.98 18.07
N GLN A 62 -5.56 17.67 16.85
CA GLN A 62 -6.10 18.65 15.90
C GLN A 62 -7.51 19.04 16.36
N THR A 63 -7.60 20.17 17.06
CA THR A 63 -8.88 20.64 17.60
C THR A 63 -9.64 21.57 16.64
N LEU A 64 -8.99 22.09 15.61
CA LEU A 64 -9.65 22.92 14.61
C LEU A 64 -10.65 22.06 13.83
N GLN A 65 -11.86 22.58 13.64
CA GLN A 65 -13.00 21.81 13.12
C GLN A 65 -13.19 22.06 11.63
N ILE A 66 -13.32 23.32 11.23
CA ILE A 66 -13.59 23.69 9.84
C ILE A 66 -13.11 25.11 9.55
N MET A 67 -12.65 25.32 8.34
CA MET A 67 -12.37 26.61 7.74
C MET A 67 -13.25 26.74 6.49
N LYS A 68 -13.86 27.90 6.28
CA LYS A 68 -14.61 28.24 5.07
C LYS A 68 -14.13 29.57 4.52
N ALA A 69 -14.26 29.73 3.22
CA ALA A 69 -13.93 30.99 2.56
C ALA A 69 -14.78 31.21 1.31
N VAL A 70 -15.11 32.46 1.02
CA VAL A 70 -15.88 32.82 -0.19
C VAL A 70 -15.50 34.22 -0.66
N GLN A 71 -15.50 34.43 -1.97
CA GLN A 71 -15.43 35.76 -2.57
C GLN A 71 -16.86 36.28 -2.83
N GLN A 72 -17.28 37.33 -2.13
CA GLN A 72 -18.63 37.92 -2.26
C GLN A 72 -18.59 39.44 -2.01
N GLY A 73 -19.25 40.22 -2.86
CA GLY A 73 -19.38 41.68 -2.73
C GLY A 73 -18.07 42.44 -2.89
N GLY A 74 -17.13 41.91 -3.68
CA GLY A 74 -15.78 42.47 -3.81
C GLY A 74 -14.86 42.23 -2.62
N LYS A 75 -15.27 41.34 -1.70
CA LYS A 75 -14.50 40.97 -0.50
C LYS A 75 -14.17 39.47 -0.49
N LEU A 76 -13.04 39.12 0.10
CA LEU A 76 -12.74 37.79 0.61
C LEU A 76 -13.28 37.69 2.04
N LYS A 77 -14.17 36.73 2.27
CA LYS A 77 -14.75 36.43 3.58
C LYS A 77 -14.17 35.12 4.06
N LEU A 78 -13.79 35.07 5.34
CA LEU A 78 -13.11 33.93 5.96
C LEU A 78 -13.83 33.54 7.26
N LEU A 79 -13.99 32.24 7.51
CA LEU A 79 -14.48 31.68 8.77
C LEU A 79 -13.61 30.50 9.19
N VAL A 80 -13.25 30.45 10.47
CA VAL A 80 -12.66 29.26 11.11
C VAL A 80 -13.45 28.92 12.36
N ARG A 81 -13.61 27.61 12.62
CA ARG A 81 -14.21 27.09 13.84
C ARG A 81 -13.29 26.11 14.56
N GLY A 82 -13.30 26.20 15.89
CA GLY A 82 -12.56 25.32 16.79
C GLY A 82 -12.28 26.00 18.14
N PRO A 83 -11.96 25.22 19.19
CA PRO A 83 -11.66 25.77 20.50
C PRO A 83 -10.29 26.46 20.52
N GLY A 84 -10.19 27.52 21.33
CA GLY A 84 -8.95 28.26 21.55
C GLY A 84 -8.67 29.36 20.52
N LEU A 85 -9.66 29.76 19.72
CA LEU A 85 -9.58 30.90 18.80
C LEU A 85 -9.53 32.26 19.53
N ASP A 86 -9.93 32.29 20.81
CA ASP A 86 -9.77 33.44 21.72
C ASP A 86 -8.29 33.78 22.01
N ARG A 87 -7.36 33.02 21.43
CA ARG A 87 -5.92 33.21 21.44
C ARG A 87 -5.38 33.11 20.00
N LYS A 88 -5.33 34.26 19.31
CA LYS A 88 -4.53 34.55 18.10
C LYS A 88 -4.39 33.41 17.06
N GLY A 89 -5.08 33.55 15.93
CA GLY A 89 -4.80 32.79 14.70
C GLY A 89 -4.16 33.64 13.59
N ILE A 90 -3.56 32.97 12.61
CA ILE A 90 -2.99 33.58 11.41
C ILE A 90 -3.66 32.98 10.17
N TRP A 91 -4.34 33.81 9.40
CA TRP A 91 -4.73 33.47 8.04
C TRP A 91 -3.56 33.72 7.09
N TYR A 92 -3.29 32.78 6.20
CA TYR A 92 -2.35 32.92 5.08
C TYR A 92 -3.16 32.97 3.79
N VAL A 93 -2.86 33.93 2.93
CA VAL A 93 -3.56 34.13 1.65
C VAL A 93 -2.53 34.22 0.54
N ASP A 94 -2.62 33.26 -0.38
CA ASP A 94 -2.02 33.31 -1.72
C ASP A 94 -3.02 34.03 -2.63
N ALA A 95 -2.66 35.23 -3.06
CA ALA A 95 -3.55 36.18 -3.71
C ALA A 95 -3.57 36.04 -5.24
N ASP A 96 -2.53 35.43 -5.83
CA ASP A 96 -2.36 35.32 -7.28
C ASP A 96 -2.29 33.86 -7.78
N GLY A 97 -2.21 32.89 -6.87
CA GLY A 97 -2.16 31.48 -7.16
C GLY A 97 -0.78 30.99 -7.64
N ASP A 98 0.27 31.81 -7.54
CA ASP A 98 1.61 31.46 -8.00
C ASP A 98 2.52 31.14 -6.79
N GLU A 99 2.95 29.87 -6.68
CA GLU A 99 3.81 29.42 -5.59
C GLU A 99 5.22 30.04 -5.59
N LYS A 100 5.56 30.86 -6.59
CA LYS A 100 6.86 31.52 -6.73
C LYS A 100 6.85 32.99 -6.30
N THR A 101 5.68 33.58 -6.08
CA THR A 101 5.49 34.96 -5.62
C THR A 101 5.24 34.98 -4.12
N GLY A 102 5.76 35.98 -3.39
CA GLY A 102 5.54 36.06 -1.93
C GLY A 102 6.53 35.30 -1.03
N LEU A 103 6.05 34.82 0.12
CA LEU A 103 6.84 34.14 1.16
C LEU A 103 6.31 32.71 1.39
N PRO A 104 7.18 31.70 1.58
CA PRO A 104 6.70 30.34 1.78
C PRO A 104 6.12 30.12 3.18
N ALA A 105 5.03 29.37 3.24
CA ALA A 105 4.48 28.75 4.43
C ALA A 105 4.58 27.21 4.27
N PRO A 106 5.65 26.58 4.80
CA PRO A 106 6.03 25.19 4.48
C PRO A 106 5.11 24.12 5.09
N TYR A 107 3.96 24.53 5.64
CA TYR A 107 2.99 23.62 6.25
C TYR A 107 2.02 23.04 5.23
N TRP A 108 1.81 23.70 4.09
CA TRP A 108 0.89 23.26 3.03
C TRP A 108 1.67 22.99 1.75
N SER A 109 1.27 21.97 0.99
CA SER A 109 2.02 21.49 -0.17
C SER A 109 2.15 22.53 -1.29
N ASN A 110 1.17 23.40 -1.44
CA ASN A 110 1.14 24.55 -2.36
C ASN A 110 1.30 25.90 -1.62
N GLY A 111 1.87 25.88 -0.41
CA GLY A 111 2.12 27.08 0.41
C GLY A 111 3.38 27.84 0.02
N GLY A 112 3.93 27.63 -1.18
CA GLY A 112 5.21 28.22 -1.60
C GLY A 112 5.19 29.74 -1.75
N GLY A 113 4.01 30.30 -2.05
CA GLY A 113 3.85 31.71 -2.39
C GLY A 113 2.73 32.40 -1.63
N ILE A 114 3.02 32.93 -0.44
CA ILE A 114 2.05 33.68 0.36
C ILE A 114 2.33 35.18 0.26
N GLU A 115 1.39 35.94 -0.32
CA GLU A 115 1.49 37.40 -0.40
C GLU A 115 1.07 38.06 0.90
N LEU A 116 0.16 37.43 1.65
CA LEU A 116 -0.54 38.08 2.75
C LEU A 116 -0.71 37.17 3.96
N LYS A 117 -0.62 37.78 5.13
CA LYS A 117 -1.11 37.15 6.36
C LYS A 117 -1.97 38.10 7.17
N ILE A 118 -2.97 37.55 7.85
CA ILE A 118 -3.90 38.30 8.70
C ILE A 118 -3.86 37.70 10.11
N SER A 119 -3.64 38.54 11.11
CA SER A 119 -3.46 38.12 12.50
C SER A 119 -3.72 39.31 13.41
N MET A 120 -4.42 39.08 14.53
CA MET A 120 -4.76 40.13 15.50
C MET A 120 -5.40 41.38 14.86
N GLY A 121 -6.28 41.21 13.87
CA GLY A 121 -6.95 42.31 13.15
C GLY A 121 -6.03 43.16 12.26
N LYS A 122 -4.82 42.69 11.96
CA LYS A 122 -3.85 43.36 11.11
C LYS A 122 -3.53 42.51 9.90
N MET A 123 -3.30 43.18 8.78
CA MET A 123 -2.84 42.59 7.53
C MET A 123 -1.37 42.95 7.31
N TRP A 124 -0.58 41.96 6.91
CA TRP A 124 0.80 42.15 6.48
C TRP A 124 0.99 41.59 5.07
N ARG A 125 1.81 42.27 4.28
CA ARG A 125 2.15 41.90 2.90
C ARG A 125 3.62 41.46 2.80
N ALA A 126 3.88 40.45 1.99
CA ALA A 126 5.23 40.02 1.64
C ALA A 126 5.87 41.03 0.68
N VAL A 127 6.94 41.68 1.13
CA VAL A 127 7.73 42.64 0.34
C VAL A 127 9.21 42.34 0.56
N GLY A 128 9.94 42.02 -0.51
CA GLY A 128 11.38 41.75 -0.44
C GLY A 128 11.77 40.64 0.56
N GLY A 129 10.94 39.60 0.67
CA GLY A 129 11.15 38.48 1.61
C GLY A 129 10.86 38.81 3.08
N LYS A 130 10.13 39.88 3.36
CA LYS A 130 9.73 40.27 4.73
C LYS A 130 8.25 40.63 4.80
N TRP A 131 7.70 40.55 6.00
CA TRP A 131 6.34 40.99 6.29
C TRP A 131 6.31 42.49 6.60
N GLU A 132 5.65 43.27 5.75
CA GLU A 132 5.40 44.70 5.97
C GLU A 132 3.93 44.92 6.33
N TYR A 133 3.65 45.87 7.23
CA TYR A 133 2.28 46.17 7.63
C TYR A 133 1.50 46.80 6.47
N ALA A 134 0.33 46.24 6.14
CA ALA A 134 -0.44 46.59 4.96
C ALA A 134 -1.86 47.12 5.27
N GLY A 135 -2.31 47.05 6.52
CA GLY A 135 -3.59 47.62 6.94
C GLY A 135 -4.23 46.89 8.12
N THR A 136 -5.46 47.28 8.43
CA THR A 136 -6.33 46.61 9.40
C THR A 136 -7.38 45.78 8.68
N VAL A 137 -7.75 44.65 9.26
CA VAL A 137 -8.81 43.76 8.76
C VAL A 137 -9.85 43.63 9.86
N GLU A 138 -11.13 43.71 9.49
CA GLU A 138 -12.21 43.44 10.42
C GLU A 138 -12.21 41.96 10.75
N THR A 139 -12.05 41.64 12.04
CA THR A 139 -12.12 40.27 12.56
C THR A 139 -13.08 40.22 13.72
N LYS A 140 -13.96 39.22 13.75
CA LYS A 140 -14.85 38.97 14.89
C LYS A 140 -14.66 37.55 15.40
N THR A 141 -14.77 37.39 16.72
CA THR A 141 -14.62 36.11 17.39
C THR A 141 -15.74 35.96 18.41
N ALA A 142 -16.50 34.88 18.29
CA ALA A 142 -17.59 34.54 19.20
C ALA A 142 -17.52 33.04 19.52
N GLY A 143 -17.17 32.72 20.78
CA GLY A 143 -16.96 31.33 21.20
C GLY A 143 -15.88 30.63 20.38
N ASP A 144 -16.26 29.52 19.74
CA ASP A 144 -15.39 28.70 18.89
C ASP A 144 -15.47 29.11 17.41
N THR A 145 -15.90 30.33 17.08
CA THR A 145 -15.97 30.85 15.71
C THR A 145 -15.17 32.13 15.59
N MET A 146 -14.34 32.24 14.56
CA MET A 146 -13.64 33.47 14.17
C MET A 146 -13.85 33.74 12.68
N GLU A 147 -14.15 34.99 12.37
CA GLU A 147 -14.41 35.47 11.02
C GLU A 147 -13.54 36.66 10.66
N ALA A 148 -13.27 36.84 9.37
CA ALA A 148 -12.57 38.01 8.85
C ALA A 148 -13.10 38.44 7.47
N GLU A 149 -13.07 39.74 7.20
CA GLU A 149 -13.41 40.33 5.89
C GLU A 149 -12.28 41.19 5.34
N VAL A 150 -11.90 40.94 4.09
CA VAL A 150 -10.84 41.68 3.41
C VAL A 150 -11.29 42.13 2.03
N ASP A 151 -11.06 43.39 1.68
CA ASP A 151 -11.37 43.89 0.34
C ASP A 151 -10.41 43.27 -0.70
N LEU A 152 -10.94 42.68 -1.78
CA LEU A 152 -10.14 42.05 -2.83
C LEU A 152 -9.15 43.03 -3.47
N ALA A 153 -9.59 44.27 -3.68
CA ALA A 153 -8.75 45.35 -4.18
C ALA A 153 -7.55 45.65 -3.25
N SER A 154 -7.73 45.50 -1.93
CA SER A 154 -6.67 45.75 -0.94
C SER A 154 -5.59 44.67 -0.92
N ILE A 155 -5.91 43.48 -1.43
CA ILE A 155 -4.99 42.33 -1.49
C ILE A 155 -4.34 42.15 -2.86
N GLY A 156 -4.67 42.98 -3.84
CA GLY A 156 -4.12 42.89 -5.20
C GLY A 156 -4.72 41.76 -6.04
N ALA A 157 -5.73 41.07 -5.52
CA ALA A 157 -6.50 40.08 -6.25
C ALA A 157 -7.52 40.79 -7.16
N GLY A 158 -7.51 40.47 -8.46
CA GLY A 158 -8.59 40.86 -9.36
C GLY A 158 -9.86 40.04 -9.07
N THR A 159 -11.05 40.53 -9.46
CA THR A 159 -12.34 39.83 -9.22
C THR A 159 -12.50 38.51 -9.99
N SER A 160 -11.45 38.00 -10.62
CA SER A 160 -11.47 36.84 -11.51
C SER A 160 -10.40 35.78 -11.15
N SER A 161 -9.62 35.99 -10.08
CA SER A 161 -8.60 35.02 -9.64
C SER A 161 -9.16 34.02 -8.62
N VAL A 162 -8.71 32.77 -8.73
CA VAL A 162 -8.82 31.78 -7.65
C VAL A 162 -7.78 32.16 -6.59
N LEU A 163 -8.21 32.35 -5.35
CA LEU A 163 -7.32 32.61 -4.21
C LEU A 163 -7.02 31.28 -3.50
N ARG A 164 -5.95 31.21 -2.70
CA ARG A 164 -5.79 30.11 -1.76
C ARG A 164 -5.65 30.63 -0.35
N VAL A 165 -6.35 29.98 0.58
CA VAL A 165 -6.37 30.40 1.98
C VAL A 165 -6.06 29.25 2.90
N ALA A 166 -5.38 29.56 3.99
CA ALA A 166 -5.14 28.63 5.08
C ALA A 166 -5.10 29.36 6.42
N PHE A 167 -5.18 28.61 7.50
CA PHE A 167 -5.23 29.09 8.86
C PHE A 167 -4.28 28.30 9.74
N ALA A 168 -3.49 29.02 10.54
CA ALA A 168 -2.64 28.43 11.57
C ALA A 168 -3.02 28.99 12.94
N LEU A 169 -3.03 28.12 13.93
CA LEU A 169 -3.26 28.43 15.34
C LEU A 169 -2.05 27.96 16.17
N GLU A 170 -1.78 28.64 17.28
CA GLU A 170 -0.69 28.25 18.19
C GLU A 170 -0.81 26.77 18.61
N GLY A 171 0.36 26.12 18.75
CA GLY A 171 0.48 24.70 19.09
C GLY A 171 0.37 23.75 17.89
N ASP A 172 0.84 24.16 16.71
CA ASP A 172 0.87 23.35 15.47
C ASP A 172 -0.51 22.78 15.08
N ARG A 173 -1.53 23.65 15.12
CA ARG A 173 -2.89 23.35 14.65
C ARG A 173 -3.16 24.14 13.37
N TYR A 174 -3.54 23.46 12.29
CA TYR A 174 -3.64 24.05 10.96
C TYR A 174 -4.93 23.64 10.25
N LEU A 175 -5.43 24.51 9.37
CA LEU A 175 -6.48 24.21 8.40
C LEU A 175 -6.11 24.82 7.04
N PRO A 176 -6.09 24.04 5.93
CA PRO A 176 -6.20 22.59 5.88
C PRO A 176 -5.11 21.90 6.72
N SER A 177 -5.26 20.60 6.95
CA SER A 177 -4.27 19.87 7.73
C SER A 177 -2.89 19.98 7.05
N PRO A 178 -1.79 20.00 7.81
CA PRO A 178 -0.47 20.14 7.23
C PRO A 178 -0.16 19.04 6.20
N GLY A 179 0.61 19.38 5.18
CA GLY A 179 0.87 18.53 4.00
C GLY A 179 -0.26 18.58 2.96
N GLN A 180 -1.48 18.98 3.33
CA GLN A 180 -2.55 19.21 2.35
C GLN A 180 -2.34 20.51 1.59
N ARG A 181 -3.00 20.62 0.43
CA ARG A 181 -3.12 21.87 -0.33
C ARG A 181 -3.95 22.87 0.48
N MET A 182 -3.59 24.16 0.42
CA MET A 182 -4.40 25.28 0.90
C MET A 182 -5.77 25.30 0.21
N LEU A 183 -6.79 25.82 0.90
CA LEU A 183 -8.17 25.85 0.40
C LEU A 183 -8.27 26.82 -0.79
N ALA A 184 -8.57 26.29 -1.98
CA ALA A 184 -8.87 27.12 -3.15
C ALA A 184 -10.22 27.85 -2.96
N VAL A 185 -10.23 29.15 -3.25
CA VAL A 185 -11.40 30.03 -3.11
C VAL A 185 -11.68 30.66 -4.48
N PRO A 186 -12.63 30.10 -5.25
CA PRO A 186 -12.89 30.57 -6.60
C PRO A 186 -13.51 31.98 -6.60
N PRO A 187 -13.41 32.72 -7.71
CA PRO A 187 -14.02 34.04 -7.85
C PRO A 187 -15.55 33.96 -7.67
N GLY A 188 -16.13 35.00 -7.07
CA GLY A 188 -17.56 35.07 -6.79
C GLY A 188 -18.41 34.95 -8.05
N ALA A 189 -19.49 34.17 -7.98
CA ALA A 189 -20.38 33.87 -9.11
C ALA A 189 -21.42 34.97 -9.39
N GLU A 190 -21.21 36.21 -8.94
CA GLU A 190 -22.28 37.19 -8.71
C GLU A 190 -23.10 37.58 -9.96
N ASP A 191 -22.66 37.21 -11.17
CA ASP A 191 -23.34 37.50 -12.45
C ASP A 191 -23.47 36.29 -13.42
N ALA A 192 -23.16 35.06 -13.01
CA ALA A 192 -23.24 33.88 -13.89
C ALA A 192 -24.65 33.26 -13.85
N PHE A 193 -25.45 33.47 -14.91
CA PHE A 193 -26.78 32.87 -15.06
C PHE A 193 -26.84 31.97 -16.28
N GLY A 194 -27.41 30.78 -16.11
CA GLY A 194 -27.65 29.83 -17.19
C GLY A 194 -29.01 30.02 -17.88
N PRO A 195 -29.25 29.29 -18.98
CA PRO A 195 -30.54 29.27 -19.66
C PRO A 195 -31.64 28.61 -18.80
N GLU A 196 -32.89 29.05 -18.95
CA GLU A 196 -34.05 28.31 -18.43
C GLU A 196 -34.38 27.15 -19.37
N VAL A 197 -34.20 25.91 -18.91
CA VAL A 197 -34.52 24.69 -19.64
C VAL A 197 -35.40 23.79 -18.77
N ARG A 198 -36.36 23.11 -19.41
CA ARG A 198 -37.11 21.99 -18.82
C ARG A 198 -36.95 20.80 -19.75
N ALA A 199 -36.10 19.87 -19.37
CA ALA A 199 -35.74 18.75 -20.22
C ALA A 199 -36.39 17.45 -19.73
N THR A 200 -36.76 16.59 -20.65
CA THR A 200 -37.13 15.20 -20.43
C THR A 200 -35.95 14.36 -20.91
N ILE A 201 -35.41 13.46 -20.08
CA ILE A 201 -34.23 12.66 -20.48
C ILE A 201 -34.65 11.53 -21.40
N ASP A 202 -34.87 11.85 -22.66
CA ASP A 202 -35.38 10.97 -23.71
C ASP A 202 -34.53 10.96 -24.99
N GLY A 203 -33.46 11.77 -25.02
CA GLY A 203 -32.53 11.86 -26.14
C GLY A 203 -33.07 12.68 -27.32
N ASP A 204 -34.10 13.49 -27.10
CA ASP A 204 -34.60 14.46 -28.08
C ASP A 204 -33.92 15.82 -27.91
N VAL A 205 -33.22 16.27 -28.96
CA VAL A 205 -32.59 17.60 -29.00
C VAL A 205 -33.61 18.75 -29.08
N GLY A 206 -34.89 18.45 -29.34
CA GLY A 206 -35.94 19.45 -29.56
C GLY A 206 -36.16 20.40 -28.38
N GLU A 207 -36.02 19.94 -27.15
CA GLU A 207 -36.21 20.76 -25.93
C GLU A 207 -35.09 21.80 -25.72
N TRP A 208 -33.93 21.57 -26.35
CA TRP A 208 -32.79 22.48 -26.35
C TRP A 208 -32.85 23.49 -27.51
N SER A 209 -33.89 23.44 -28.34
CA SER A 209 -34.09 24.35 -29.47
C SER A 209 -34.17 25.81 -29.03
N GLY A 210 -33.19 26.62 -29.47
CA GLY A 210 -33.10 28.05 -29.13
C GLY A 210 -32.17 28.35 -27.97
N ILE A 211 -31.57 27.33 -27.35
CA ILE A 211 -30.45 27.48 -26.43
C ILE A 211 -29.15 27.40 -27.23
N GLU A 212 -28.22 28.31 -26.98
CA GLU A 212 -26.87 28.19 -27.55
C GLU A 212 -26.06 27.13 -26.78
N PRO A 213 -25.24 26.31 -27.45
CA PRO A 213 -24.30 25.41 -26.78
C PRO A 213 -23.41 26.18 -25.80
N ALA A 214 -23.22 25.61 -24.62
CA ALA A 214 -22.26 26.09 -23.64
C ALA A 214 -20.83 26.01 -24.19
N ALA A 215 -20.53 24.98 -24.99
CA ALA A 215 -19.26 24.82 -25.68
C ALA A 215 -19.40 23.99 -26.97
N ARG A 216 -18.38 24.05 -27.83
CA ARG A 216 -18.26 23.25 -29.06
C ARG A 216 -16.85 22.65 -29.18
N SER A 217 -16.73 21.54 -29.91
CA SER A 217 -15.43 20.97 -30.31
C SER A 217 -14.68 21.90 -31.25
N ALA A 218 -13.36 21.68 -31.40
CA ALA A 218 -12.50 22.52 -32.25
C ALA A 218 -12.94 22.56 -33.72
N ASP A 219 -13.46 21.44 -34.23
CA ASP A 219 -14.03 21.32 -35.59
C ASP A 219 -15.50 21.75 -35.68
N GLY A 220 -16.13 22.08 -34.54
CA GLY A 220 -17.53 22.45 -34.43
C GLY A 220 -18.52 21.31 -34.65
N LEU A 221 -18.05 20.06 -34.74
CA LEU A 221 -18.89 18.90 -35.05
C LEU A 221 -19.59 18.29 -33.82
N ALA A 222 -19.21 18.65 -32.60
CA ALA A 222 -19.89 18.28 -31.36
C ALA A 222 -20.20 19.53 -30.51
N SER A 223 -21.37 19.54 -29.88
CA SER A 223 -21.86 20.63 -29.04
C SER A 223 -22.24 20.12 -27.66
N LEU A 224 -21.80 20.82 -26.61
CA LEU A 224 -22.17 20.60 -25.21
C LEU A 224 -23.17 21.67 -24.80
N TYR A 225 -24.31 21.26 -24.28
CA TYR A 225 -25.31 22.09 -23.64
C TYR A 225 -25.36 21.74 -22.15
N ALA A 226 -25.48 22.76 -21.31
CA ALA A 226 -25.56 22.58 -19.87
C ALA A 226 -26.49 23.62 -19.25
N ALA A 227 -27.40 23.17 -18.39
CA ALA A 227 -28.34 24.01 -17.67
C ALA A 227 -28.60 23.43 -16.27
N MET A 228 -29.09 24.25 -15.35
CA MET A 228 -29.61 23.76 -14.07
C MET A 228 -31.12 23.89 -14.04
N GLU A 229 -31.79 22.79 -13.70
CA GLU A 229 -33.23 22.73 -13.51
C GLU A 229 -33.53 22.33 -12.06
N GLU A 230 -34.10 23.24 -11.30
CA GLU A 230 -34.38 23.06 -9.86
C GLU A 230 -33.14 22.61 -9.08
N ASN A 231 -33.09 21.34 -8.66
CA ASN A 231 -31.98 20.72 -7.91
C ASN A 231 -31.19 19.70 -8.76
N SER A 232 -31.22 19.83 -10.09
CA SER A 232 -30.48 18.94 -11.01
C SER A 232 -29.66 19.74 -12.01
N LEU A 233 -28.48 19.19 -12.35
CA LEU A 233 -27.73 19.55 -13.54
C LEU A 233 -28.28 18.74 -14.72
N VAL A 234 -28.62 19.41 -15.82
CA VAL A 234 -29.11 18.78 -17.05
C VAL A 234 -28.11 19.07 -18.16
N LEU A 235 -27.69 18.03 -18.87
CA LEU A 235 -26.65 18.08 -19.90
C LEU A 235 -27.15 17.40 -21.18
N LEU A 236 -26.84 18.01 -22.32
CA LEU A 236 -27.01 17.39 -23.63
C LEU A 236 -25.71 17.54 -24.42
N ILE A 237 -25.23 16.44 -24.99
CA ILE A 237 -24.16 16.45 -25.98
C ILE A 237 -24.74 15.93 -27.29
N ALA A 238 -24.57 16.71 -28.35
CA ALA A 238 -25.08 16.39 -29.68
C ALA A 238 -24.03 16.62 -30.76
N GLY A 239 -23.92 15.67 -31.70
CA GLY A 239 -23.06 15.79 -32.88
C GLY A 239 -22.23 14.54 -33.15
N LYS A 240 -21.01 14.72 -33.64
CA LYS A 240 -20.10 13.61 -33.92
C LYS A 240 -19.48 13.09 -32.62
N LEU A 241 -19.99 11.96 -32.13
CA LEU A 241 -19.54 11.30 -30.89
C LEU A 241 -18.94 9.93 -31.23
N ALA A 242 -18.08 9.43 -30.35
CA ALA A 242 -17.51 8.09 -30.42
C ALA A 242 -18.18 7.16 -29.38
N GLU A 243 -17.59 5.97 -29.19
CA GLU A 243 -18.15 4.89 -28.34
C GLU A 243 -18.15 5.23 -26.85
N PHE A 244 -17.07 5.83 -26.34
CA PHE A 244 -16.94 6.25 -24.93
C PHE A 244 -17.28 7.73 -24.78
N ASN A 245 -18.05 8.07 -23.75
CA ASN A 245 -18.62 9.41 -23.55
C ASN A 245 -18.42 9.83 -22.10
N ASP A 246 -17.41 10.66 -21.87
CA ASP A 246 -16.98 11.08 -20.55
C ASP A 246 -17.38 12.53 -20.32
N ILE A 247 -18.15 12.78 -19.27
CA ILE A 247 -18.45 14.13 -18.80
C ILE A 247 -17.69 14.35 -17.51
N TYR A 248 -16.87 15.40 -17.49
CA TYR A 248 -16.15 15.83 -16.31
C TYR A 248 -16.85 17.03 -15.70
N LEU A 249 -17.05 16.98 -14.38
CA LEU A 249 -17.60 18.08 -13.60
C LEU A 249 -16.56 18.56 -12.60
N ASP A 250 -16.27 19.85 -12.65
CA ASP A 250 -15.43 20.56 -11.69
C ASP A 250 -16.36 21.44 -10.84
N THR A 251 -16.61 20.98 -9.61
CA THR A 251 -17.64 21.48 -8.71
C THR A 251 -17.14 22.53 -7.72
N ASP A 252 -15.83 22.59 -7.51
CA ASP A 252 -15.16 23.63 -6.71
C ASP A 252 -14.44 24.70 -7.56
N ARG A 253 -14.38 24.48 -8.89
CA ARG A 253 -13.76 25.35 -9.92
C ARG A 253 -12.27 25.53 -9.69
N SER A 254 -11.59 24.42 -9.42
CA SER A 254 -10.20 24.41 -9.02
C SER A 254 -9.42 23.27 -9.69
N ALA A 255 -8.39 23.63 -10.46
CA ALA A 255 -7.41 22.66 -10.96
C ALA A 255 -6.53 22.03 -9.86
N ASP A 256 -6.64 22.50 -8.61
CA ASP A 256 -5.89 21.94 -7.47
C ASP A 256 -6.50 20.64 -6.94
N THR A 257 -7.71 20.31 -7.36
CA THR A 257 -8.55 19.18 -6.92
C THR A 257 -9.03 18.40 -8.14
N GLY A 258 -9.36 17.12 -7.98
CA GLY A 258 -9.86 16.30 -9.07
C GLY A 258 -8.83 15.91 -10.16
N TYR A 259 -9.33 15.35 -11.26
CA TYR A 259 -8.55 14.91 -12.43
C TYR A 259 -8.19 16.07 -13.36
N ALA A 260 -6.90 16.32 -13.55
CA ALA A 260 -6.40 17.49 -14.30
C ALA A 260 -5.93 17.17 -15.73
N ASP A 261 -5.68 15.90 -16.05
CA ASP A 261 -5.03 15.49 -17.32
C ASP A 261 -5.94 15.60 -18.56
N VAL A 262 -7.18 16.08 -18.40
CA VAL A 262 -8.10 16.40 -19.51
C VAL A 262 -7.62 17.61 -20.34
N GLY A 263 -6.66 18.40 -19.84
CA GLY A 263 -5.97 19.44 -20.62
C GLY A 263 -6.71 20.78 -20.73
N TRP A 264 -7.79 20.99 -19.97
CA TRP A 264 -8.50 22.26 -19.90
C TRP A 264 -7.87 23.22 -18.87
N PRO A 265 -7.56 24.49 -19.22
CA PRO A 265 -6.90 25.40 -18.29
C PRO A 265 -7.74 25.72 -17.06
N GLY A 266 -7.18 25.43 -15.87
CA GLY A 266 -7.81 25.74 -14.59
C GLY A 266 -8.97 24.80 -14.21
N PHE A 267 -9.10 23.66 -14.89
CA PHE A 267 -10.11 22.64 -14.62
C PHE A 267 -9.53 21.48 -13.81
N GLY A 268 -10.28 21.02 -12.80
CA GLY A 268 -9.98 19.84 -12.02
C GLY A 268 -11.22 18.98 -11.84
N GLY A 269 -11.31 17.86 -12.56
CA GLY A 269 -12.52 17.03 -12.59
C GLY A 269 -12.76 16.33 -11.27
N ASP A 270 -13.68 16.84 -10.44
CA ASP A 270 -14.10 16.22 -9.18
C ASP A 270 -14.96 14.97 -9.42
N TRP A 271 -15.77 15.00 -10.49
CA TRP A 271 -16.71 13.94 -10.84
C TRP A 271 -16.60 13.59 -12.31
N LEU A 272 -16.75 12.31 -12.60
CA LEU A 272 -16.85 11.76 -13.95
C LEU A 272 -18.21 11.09 -14.09
N ILE A 273 -18.88 11.33 -15.21
CA ILE A 273 -20.03 10.58 -15.65
C ILE A 273 -19.62 9.85 -16.92
N GLU A 274 -19.71 8.53 -16.88
CA GLU A 274 -19.35 7.66 -18.00
C GLU A 274 -20.46 6.63 -18.20
N ASN A 275 -21.09 6.63 -19.38
CA ASN A 275 -22.11 5.66 -19.78
C ASN A 275 -23.27 5.48 -18.76
N GLY A 276 -23.65 6.57 -18.07
CA GLY A 276 -24.70 6.58 -17.04
C GLY A 276 -24.23 6.22 -15.62
N GLY A 277 -22.97 5.80 -15.44
CA GLY A 277 -22.33 5.66 -14.14
C GLY A 277 -21.80 6.99 -13.63
N LEU A 278 -21.83 7.19 -12.30
CA LEU A 278 -21.22 8.34 -11.62
C LEU A 278 -20.00 7.89 -10.86
N TYR A 279 -18.91 8.65 -10.99
CA TYR A 279 -17.65 8.40 -10.31
C TYR A 279 -17.14 9.67 -9.67
N LYS A 280 -16.44 9.52 -8.54
CA LYS A 280 -15.76 10.60 -7.84
C LYS A 280 -14.25 10.45 -7.98
N SER A 281 -13.56 11.55 -8.28
CA SER A 281 -12.10 11.56 -8.33
C SER A 281 -11.52 11.27 -6.95
N THR A 282 -10.45 10.49 -6.93
CA THR A 282 -9.65 10.17 -5.73
C THR A 282 -8.23 10.75 -5.80
N GLY A 283 -7.90 11.48 -6.87
CA GLY A 283 -6.59 12.12 -7.04
C GLY A 283 -6.36 12.75 -8.42
N ALA A 284 -5.16 13.29 -8.64
CA ALA A 284 -4.81 14.05 -9.85
C ALA A 284 -4.69 13.20 -11.13
N GLY A 285 -4.36 11.91 -11.00
CA GLY A 285 -4.34 10.94 -12.12
C GLY A 285 -5.70 10.29 -12.37
N TRP A 286 -5.78 9.36 -13.34
CA TRP A 286 -7.00 8.62 -13.68
C TRP A 286 -7.46 7.67 -12.56
N ASN A 287 -7.99 8.21 -11.48
CA ASN A 287 -8.39 7.49 -10.28
C ASN A 287 -9.84 7.85 -9.91
N TRP A 288 -10.78 7.01 -10.32
CA TRP A 288 -12.21 7.24 -10.21
C TRP A 288 -12.89 6.15 -9.38
N ALA A 289 -13.54 6.53 -8.28
CA ALA A 289 -14.30 5.60 -7.45
C ALA A 289 -15.79 5.65 -7.82
N PRO A 290 -16.46 4.51 -8.08
CA PRO A 290 -17.88 4.50 -8.41
C PRO A 290 -18.74 4.98 -7.25
N VAL A 291 -19.81 5.71 -7.56
CA VAL A 291 -20.76 6.26 -6.59
C VAL A 291 -22.17 5.76 -6.92
N GLU A 292 -22.76 5.02 -5.99
CA GLU A 292 -24.17 4.65 -6.05
C GLU A 292 -25.03 5.88 -5.72
N ALA A 293 -25.59 6.51 -6.75
CA ALA A 293 -26.49 7.65 -6.61
C ALA A 293 -27.85 7.34 -7.24
N GLU A 294 -28.92 7.52 -6.46
CA GLU A 294 -30.29 7.42 -6.96
C GLU A 294 -30.66 8.66 -7.78
N GLY A 295 -31.45 8.46 -8.85
CA GLY A 295 -32.05 9.57 -9.61
C GLY A 295 -31.19 10.17 -10.71
N ILE A 296 -30.06 9.56 -11.07
CA ILE A 296 -29.37 9.88 -12.33
C ILE A 296 -30.18 9.29 -13.48
N GLU A 297 -30.57 10.15 -14.42
CA GLU A 297 -31.24 9.73 -15.65
C GLU A 297 -30.26 9.87 -16.81
N TYR A 298 -30.22 8.87 -17.68
CA TYR A 298 -29.32 8.81 -18.82
C TYR A 298 -30.06 8.30 -20.06
N LYS A 299 -29.84 8.96 -21.18
CA LYS A 299 -30.30 8.50 -22.48
C LYS A 299 -29.27 8.72 -23.58
N GLN A 300 -29.11 7.71 -24.42
CA GLN A 300 -28.33 7.77 -25.65
C GLN A 300 -29.24 7.60 -26.86
N GLY A 301 -28.93 8.31 -27.95
CA GLY A 301 -29.65 8.26 -29.22
C GLY A 301 -28.79 8.64 -30.41
N GLY A 302 -29.37 8.59 -31.61
CA GLY A 302 -28.70 8.96 -32.85
C GLY A 302 -27.92 7.83 -33.55
N SER A 303 -27.38 8.10 -34.74
CA SER A 303 -26.59 7.14 -35.53
C SER A 303 -25.54 7.85 -36.39
N GLY A 304 -24.33 7.28 -36.51
CA GLY A 304 -23.23 7.88 -37.26
C GLY A 304 -22.74 9.19 -36.62
N ASP A 305 -22.45 10.22 -37.42
CA ASP A 305 -21.97 11.54 -36.96
C ASP A 305 -23.07 12.41 -36.29
N GLN A 306 -24.16 11.81 -35.79
CA GLN A 306 -25.32 12.47 -35.16
C GLN A 306 -25.66 11.81 -33.82
N GLY A 307 -24.63 11.46 -33.03
CA GLY A 307 -24.78 10.90 -31.69
C GLY A 307 -25.37 11.92 -30.72
N ILE A 308 -26.18 11.41 -29.78
CA ILE A 308 -26.81 12.17 -28.71
C ILE A 308 -26.59 11.43 -27.40
N VAL A 309 -26.11 12.15 -26.38
CA VAL A 309 -26.17 11.70 -24.99
C VAL A 309 -26.77 12.79 -24.12
N GLU A 310 -27.71 12.42 -23.26
CA GLU A 310 -28.47 13.34 -22.42
C GLU A 310 -28.51 12.81 -20.99
N TYR A 311 -28.30 13.71 -20.02
CA TYR A 311 -28.15 13.38 -18.61
C TYR A 311 -28.93 14.33 -17.70
N ARG A 312 -29.53 13.77 -16.65
CA ARG A 312 -29.96 14.52 -15.45
C ARG A 312 -29.18 14.00 -14.26
N VAL A 313 -28.51 14.91 -13.57
CA VAL A 313 -27.67 14.61 -12.40
C VAL A 313 -28.22 15.40 -11.21
N PRO A 314 -28.78 14.74 -10.18
CA PRO A 314 -29.17 15.43 -8.97
C PRO A 314 -27.97 16.14 -8.34
N LEU A 315 -28.09 17.42 -7.99
CA LEU A 315 -26.99 18.19 -7.39
C LEU A 315 -26.47 17.55 -6.09
N ALA A 316 -27.37 16.94 -5.31
CA ALA A 316 -27.01 16.21 -4.10
C ALA A 316 -26.13 14.97 -4.38
N ALA A 317 -26.28 14.33 -5.54
CA ALA A 317 -25.45 13.18 -5.93
C ALA A 317 -23.98 13.55 -6.15
N ILE A 318 -23.73 14.80 -6.57
CA ILE A 318 -22.40 15.37 -6.78
C ILE A 318 -21.97 16.29 -5.62
N GLY A 319 -22.57 16.11 -4.43
CA GLY A 319 -22.17 16.80 -3.21
C GLY A 319 -22.55 18.28 -3.12
N ILE A 320 -23.50 18.74 -3.94
CA ILE A 320 -23.94 20.14 -3.98
C ILE A 320 -25.29 20.28 -3.28
N ALA A 321 -25.32 21.04 -2.18
CA ALA A 321 -26.53 21.27 -1.39
C ALA A 321 -27.41 22.40 -1.94
N ASN A 322 -26.80 23.42 -2.54
CA ASN A 322 -27.50 24.57 -3.13
C ASN A 322 -26.99 24.82 -4.55
N PRO A 323 -27.85 25.15 -5.53
CA PRO A 323 -27.43 25.45 -6.90
C PRO A 323 -26.34 26.55 -6.95
N LYS A 324 -25.24 26.25 -7.63
CA LYS A 324 -24.09 27.13 -7.85
C LYS A 324 -23.47 26.83 -9.22
N PRO A 325 -22.74 27.75 -9.87
CA PRO A 325 -22.09 27.43 -11.14
C PRO A 325 -21.07 26.29 -11.03
N ILE A 326 -21.12 25.34 -11.96
CA ILE A 326 -20.24 24.16 -12.08
C ILE A 326 -19.52 24.23 -13.42
N ALA A 327 -18.21 23.96 -13.47
CA ALA A 327 -17.50 23.86 -14.74
C ALA A 327 -17.73 22.47 -15.34
N VAL A 328 -18.09 22.41 -16.63
CA VAL A 328 -18.47 21.17 -17.31
C VAL A 328 -17.68 21.02 -18.59
N GLY A 329 -17.13 19.84 -18.81
CA GLY A 329 -16.52 19.48 -20.07
C GLY A 329 -16.82 18.04 -20.47
N PHE A 330 -16.60 17.74 -21.74
CA PHE A 330 -16.91 16.44 -22.34
C PHE A 330 -15.76 15.94 -23.23
N THR A 331 -15.47 14.64 -23.17
CA THR A 331 -14.59 13.96 -24.12
C THR A 331 -15.21 12.67 -24.65
N SER A 332 -14.88 12.34 -25.90
CA SER A 332 -15.31 11.09 -26.53
C SER A 332 -14.32 10.73 -27.65
N ASN A 333 -13.51 9.68 -27.46
CA ASN A 333 -12.41 9.21 -28.34
C ASN A 333 -12.12 10.11 -29.57
N GLY A 334 -11.25 11.12 -29.39
CA GLY A 334 -10.85 12.06 -30.43
C GLY A 334 -11.69 13.34 -30.54
N VAL A 335 -12.73 13.50 -29.70
CA VAL A 335 -13.57 14.68 -29.57
C VAL A 335 -13.44 15.25 -28.16
N THR A 336 -13.22 16.56 -28.05
CA THR A 336 -13.09 17.28 -26.77
C THR A 336 -13.94 18.56 -26.85
N VAL A 337 -14.81 18.78 -25.87
CA VAL A 337 -15.72 19.93 -25.78
C VAL A 337 -15.65 20.56 -24.38
N PRO A 338 -15.20 21.82 -24.24
CA PRO A 338 -14.73 22.70 -25.30
C PRO A 338 -13.41 22.18 -25.92
N SER A 339 -12.98 22.77 -27.04
CA SER A 339 -11.68 22.47 -27.64
C SER A 339 -10.55 22.45 -26.60
N ALA A 340 -9.55 21.59 -26.80
CA ALA A 340 -8.32 21.61 -25.99
C ALA A 340 -7.80 23.06 -25.90
N GLU A 341 -7.32 23.47 -24.72
CA GLU A 341 -6.88 24.84 -24.38
C GLU A 341 -7.98 25.89 -24.12
N ALA A 342 -9.27 25.61 -24.37
CA ALA A 342 -10.36 26.50 -23.98
C ALA A 342 -10.79 26.27 -22.51
N LYS A 343 -11.21 27.33 -21.84
CA LYS A 343 -11.78 27.22 -20.48
C LYS A 343 -13.14 26.54 -20.54
N PRO A 344 -13.40 25.52 -19.70
CA PRO A 344 -14.70 24.87 -19.62
C PRO A 344 -15.82 25.87 -19.28
N PRO A 345 -16.99 25.76 -19.93
CA PRO A 345 -18.13 26.61 -19.63
C PRO A 345 -18.68 26.32 -18.24
N LEU A 346 -19.36 27.33 -17.67
CA LEU A 346 -20.09 27.18 -16.43
C LEU A 346 -21.55 26.82 -16.69
N ALA A 347 -22.00 25.67 -16.19
CA ALA A 347 -23.41 25.39 -16.00
C ALA A 347 -23.86 26.15 -14.75
N ALA A 348 -24.66 27.19 -14.92
CA ALA A 348 -25.10 28.07 -13.85
C ALA A 348 -26.63 28.02 -13.69
N PRO A 349 -27.16 28.30 -12.49
CA PRO A 349 -28.60 28.40 -12.30
C PRO A 349 -29.20 29.56 -13.09
N PRO A 350 -30.46 29.46 -13.54
CA PRO A 350 -31.12 30.53 -14.30
C PRO A 350 -31.34 31.76 -13.44
N LEU A 351 -31.64 32.92 -14.03
CA LEU A 351 -31.98 34.12 -13.25
C LEU A 351 -33.09 33.83 -12.21
N PRO A 352 -32.92 34.19 -10.93
CA PRO A 352 -33.96 34.04 -9.92
C PRO A 352 -35.23 34.77 -10.37
N LYS A 353 -36.35 34.05 -10.47
CA LYS A 353 -37.65 34.70 -10.70
C LYS A 353 -38.04 35.49 -9.45
N PRO A 354 -38.52 36.74 -9.58
CA PRO A 354 -39.13 37.43 -8.46
C PRO A 354 -40.25 36.56 -7.90
N ALA A 355 -40.33 36.43 -6.57
CA ALA A 355 -41.50 35.82 -5.94
C ALA A 355 -42.75 36.58 -6.39
N ALA A 356 -43.83 35.87 -6.69
CA ALA A 356 -45.06 36.47 -7.20
C ALA A 356 -45.59 37.53 -6.22
N GLY A 357 -45.41 38.82 -6.55
CA GLY A 357 -45.91 39.95 -5.77
C GLY A 357 -44.88 41.03 -5.36
N GLU A 358 -43.60 40.89 -5.70
CA GLU A 358 -42.58 41.91 -5.39
C GLU A 358 -42.08 42.66 -6.63
N ASP A 359 -42.54 43.90 -6.83
CA ASP A 359 -42.01 44.84 -7.81
C ASP A 359 -40.78 45.58 -7.23
N GLY A 360 -39.63 44.93 -7.26
CA GLY A 360 -38.32 45.52 -6.94
C GLY A 360 -37.24 45.00 -7.91
N PRO A 361 -36.11 45.72 -8.09
CA PRO A 361 -35.00 45.17 -8.87
C PRO A 361 -34.59 43.83 -8.26
N ALA A 362 -34.35 42.83 -9.11
CA ALA A 362 -33.95 41.49 -8.72
C ALA A 362 -32.67 41.56 -7.84
N SER A 363 -32.85 41.62 -6.52
CA SER A 363 -31.78 41.39 -5.54
C SER A 363 -31.65 39.90 -5.30
N GLY A 364 -31.63 39.13 -6.38
CA GLY A 364 -31.35 37.70 -6.37
C GLY A 364 -29.84 37.48 -6.44
N ARG A 365 -29.12 37.86 -5.37
CA ARG A 365 -27.78 37.30 -5.15
C ARG A 365 -28.00 35.87 -4.67
N TRP A 366 -27.42 34.89 -5.36
CA TRP A 366 -27.42 33.51 -4.89
C TRP A 366 -26.69 33.45 -3.53
N GLY A 367 -27.37 32.93 -2.50
CA GLY A 367 -26.82 32.74 -1.16
C GLY A 367 -27.17 33.85 -0.16
N VAL A 368 -27.24 33.48 1.13
CA VAL A 368 -27.31 34.43 2.24
C VAL A 368 -26.12 35.39 2.14
N GLU A 369 -26.33 36.70 2.33
CA GLU A 369 -25.21 37.64 2.46
C GLU A 369 -24.38 37.20 3.67
N ILE A 370 -23.13 36.81 3.44
CA ILE A 370 -22.23 36.43 4.53
C ILE A 370 -21.79 37.72 5.22
N VAL A 371 -21.97 37.86 6.52
CA VAL A 371 -21.53 39.03 7.27
C VAL A 371 -20.61 38.54 8.37
N ALA A 372 -19.39 39.08 8.47
CA ALA A 372 -18.52 38.76 9.59
C ALA A 372 -19.05 39.38 10.90
N ASP A 373 -20.06 38.77 11.50
CA ASP A 373 -20.73 39.18 12.74
C ASP A 373 -20.46 38.25 13.94
N GLY A 374 -19.79 37.12 13.70
CA GLY A 374 -19.48 36.06 14.64
C GLY A 374 -20.52 34.93 14.68
N ASP A 375 -21.60 35.01 13.90
CA ASP A 375 -22.63 33.97 13.78
C ASP A 375 -22.31 33.02 12.60
N PRO A 376 -21.99 31.74 12.85
CA PRO A 376 -21.71 30.79 11.78
C PRO A 376 -22.94 30.39 10.95
N GLY A 377 -24.14 30.91 11.26
CA GLY A 377 -25.41 30.51 10.64
C GLY A 377 -25.54 30.87 9.16
N ASP A 378 -25.01 32.01 8.73
CA ASP A 378 -24.99 32.47 7.33
C ASP A 378 -24.03 31.63 6.45
N TRP A 379 -22.99 31.03 7.04
CA TRP A 379 -22.02 30.15 6.36
C TRP A 379 -22.54 28.77 5.99
N ALA A 380 -23.78 28.42 6.35
CA ALA A 380 -24.36 27.10 6.07
C ALA A 380 -24.36 26.77 4.58
N SER A 381 -24.55 27.76 3.70
CA SER A 381 -24.59 27.58 2.24
C SER A 381 -23.23 27.68 1.52
N VAL A 382 -22.13 27.84 2.26
CA VAL A 382 -20.77 27.92 1.66
C VAL A 382 -20.16 26.53 1.62
N ASP A 383 -19.93 26.00 0.41
CA ASP A 383 -19.35 24.66 0.20
C ASP A 383 -17.82 24.66 0.25
N THR A 384 -17.17 25.78 -0.06
CA THR A 384 -15.70 25.92 -0.05
C THR A 384 -15.20 25.84 1.38
N ALA A 385 -14.73 24.65 1.78
CA ALA A 385 -14.38 24.35 3.15
C ALA A 385 -13.17 23.40 3.25
N ALA A 386 -12.40 23.55 4.32
CA ALA A 386 -11.41 22.58 4.76
C ALA A 386 -11.76 22.12 6.17
N ALA A 387 -11.87 20.82 6.38
CA ALA A 387 -12.15 20.25 7.70
C ALA A 387 -10.84 19.85 8.39
N GLY A 388 -10.81 19.98 9.71
CA GLY A 388 -9.75 19.36 10.50
C GLY A 388 -10.00 17.86 10.61
N THR A 389 -8.92 17.09 10.72
CA THR A 389 -9.04 15.62 10.84
C THR A 389 -9.66 15.18 12.16
N GLY A 390 -9.67 16.04 13.19
CA GLY A 390 -10.03 15.65 14.57
C GLY A 390 -9.05 14.66 15.19
N GLU A 391 -7.94 14.39 14.49
CA GLU A 391 -6.99 13.36 14.84
C GLU A 391 -6.17 13.73 16.07
N THR A 392 -5.78 12.71 16.83
CA THR A 392 -4.76 12.86 17.87
C THR A 392 -3.54 12.03 17.50
N LEU A 393 -2.42 12.72 17.31
CA LEU A 393 -1.11 12.10 17.17
C LEU A 393 -0.49 11.93 18.56
N LYS A 394 0.05 10.76 18.84
CA LYS A 394 0.74 10.45 20.10
C LYS A 394 2.15 9.98 19.84
N LEU A 395 3.12 10.60 20.51
CA LEU A 395 4.50 10.11 20.56
C LEU A 395 4.73 9.45 21.91
N SER A 396 5.22 8.22 21.90
CA SER A 396 5.69 7.49 23.07
C SER A 396 7.16 7.07 22.91
N ALA A 397 7.93 7.15 23.98
CA ALA A 397 9.34 6.73 24.01
C ALA A 397 9.63 5.85 25.24
N ALA A 398 10.29 4.71 25.01
CA ALA A 398 10.69 3.76 26.04
C ALA A 398 12.08 3.19 25.73
N HIS A 399 12.76 2.61 26.72
CA HIS A 399 14.06 1.99 26.48
C HIS A 399 14.31 0.80 27.41
N ASP A 400 14.99 -0.24 26.94
CA ASP A 400 15.47 -1.35 27.79
C ASP A 400 16.94 -1.13 28.17
N SER A 401 17.75 -2.17 28.41
CA SER A 401 19.20 -1.99 28.64
C SER A 401 19.96 -1.59 27.36
N ASP A 402 19.52 -2.08 26.19
CA ASP A 402 20.27 -2.03 24.93
C ASP A 402 19.66 -1.09 23.87
N LYS A 403 18.33 -1.00 23.83
CA LYS A 403 17.55 -0.40 22.76
C LYS A 403 16.72 0.80 23.25
N LEU A 404 16.49 1.72 22.32
CA LEU A 404 15.50 2.80 22.39
C LEU A 404 14.34 2.45 21.46
N TYR A 405 13.11 2.67 21.93
CA TYR A 405 11.87 2.45 21.20
C TYR A 405 11.10 3.77 21.12
N LEU A 406 10.64 4.11 19.92
CA LEU A 406 9.88 5.31 19.60
C LEU A 406 8.62 4.86 18.86
N LEU A 407 7.45 5.15 19.41
CA LEU A 407 6.16 4.81 18.81
C LEU A 407 5.39 6.10 18.55
N VAL A 408 4.95 6.27 17.31
CA VAL A 408 3.96 7.28 16.96
C VAL A 408 2.65 6.57 16.64
N GLU A 409 1.55 7.04 17.22
CA GLU A 409 0.20 6.52 16.97
C GLU A 409 -0.68 7.65 16.42
N GLY A 410 -1.50 7.35 15.43
CA GLY A 410 -2.35 8.30 14.71
C GLY A 410 -2.77 7.79 13.35
N ASP A 411 -3.92 8.22 12.84
CA ASP A 411 -4.51 7.78 11.58
C ASP A 411 -3.79 8.34 10.32
N SER A 412 -2.97 9.39 10.46
CA SER A 412 -2.15 10.01 9.41
C SER A 412 -0.66 9.65 9.49
N VAL A 413 -0.32 8.57 10.20
CA VAL A 413 1.07 8.11 10.28
C VAL A 413 1.45 7.32 9.02
N ASP A 414 2.45 7.82 8.28
CA ASP A 414 3.00 7.18 7.09
C ASP A 414 4.52 6.93 7.22
N THR A 415 5.29 6.86 6.13
CA THR A 415 6.76 6.69 6.15
C THR A 415 7.54 7.96 6.47
N ARG A 416 6.92 9.14 6.35
CA ARG A 416 7.53 10.46 6.55
C ARG A 416 7.62 10.80 8.04
N ASN A 417 8.44 10.03 8.74
CA ASN A 417 8.75 10.22 10.15
C ASN A 417 10.17 10.77 10.30
N GLU A 418 10.30 11.89 10.98
CA GLU A 418 11.59 12.38 11.45
C GLU A 418 11.63 12.44 12.99
N PHE A 419 12.56 11.72 13.59
CA PHE A 419 12.83 11.86 15.03
C PHE A 419 14.13 12.61 15.21
N TYR A 420 14.13 13.61 16.08
CA TYR A 420 15.33 14.30 16.53
C TYR A 420 15.62 13.86 17.95
N LEU A 421 16.88 13.53 18.24
CA LEU A 421 17.31 13.06 19.56
C LEU A 421 18.41 13.98 20.09
N ASP A 422 18.18 14.53 21.27
CA ASP A 422 19.20 15.15 22.11
C ASP A 422 19.67 14.07 23.08
N THR A 423 20.92 13.63 22.89
CA THR A 423 21.47 12.44 23.56
C THR A 423 22.22 12.80 24.83
N ASP A 424 22.74 14.02 24.94
CA ASP A 424 23.54 14.49 26.08
C ASP A 424 22.79 15.49 27.00
N GLY A 425 21.60 15.94 26.59
CA GLY A 425 20.78 16.92 27.28
C GLY A 425 21.31 18.34 27.21
N GLN A 426 22.18 18.65 26.23
CA GLN A 426 22.84 19.94 26.10
C GLN A 426 22.49 20.63 24.77
N ALA A 427 21.62 21.64 24.87
CA ALA A 427 21.29 22.53 23.75
C ALA A 427 22.49 23.20 23.04
N SER A 428 23.69 23.18 23.64
CA SER A 428 24.89 23.81 23.09
C SER A 428 25.68 22.94 22.09
N THR A 429 25.52 21.61 22.13
CA THR A 429 26.37 20.65 21.39
C THR A 429 25.73 20.18 20.09
N GLY A 430 24.40 20.04 20.04
CA GLY A 430 23.67 19.56 18.87
C GLY A 430 23.19 20.61 17.85
N TYR A 431 22.44 20.15 16.85
CA TYR A 431 21.77 20.95 15.82
C TYR A 431 20.63 21.78 16.43
N LYS A 432 20.59 23.08 16.08
CA LYS A 432 19.66 24.08 16.67
C LYS A 432 18.53 24.51 15.74
N GLY A 433 18.38 23.88 14.58
CA GLY A 433 17.32 24.24 13.63
C GLY A 433 15.96 23.63 13.98
N THR A 434 15.77 23.16 15.21
CA THR A 434 14.51 22.67 15.74
C THR A 434 13.85 23.72 16.62
N ASP A 435 12.52 23.70 16.72
CA ASP A 435 11.75 24.69 17.49
C ASP A 435 11.54 24.32 18.97
N TRP A 436 12.12 23.21 19.44
CA TRP A 436 12.05 22.79 20.85
C TRP A 436 13.01 23.58 21.74
N THR A 437 12.49 24.02 22.88
CA THR A 437 13.26 24.83 23.85
C THR A 437 14.30 23.99 24.57
N GLY A 438 15.53 24.51 24.67
CA GLY A 438 16.61 23.85 25.39
C GLY A 438 17.07 22.54 24.77
N PHE A 439 16.85 22.36 23.46
CA PHE A 439 17.10 21.13 22.73
C PHE A 439 18.21 21.32 21.70
N GLY A 440 19.17 20.38 21.65
CA GLY A 440 20.20 20.32 20.62
C GLY A 440 20.25 18.91 20.04
N ALA A 441 19.81 18.73 18.79
CA ALA A 441 19.76 17.38 18.21
C ALA A 441 21.16 16.86 17.87
N ASP A 442 21.57 15.77 18.53
CA ASP A 442 22.82 15.05 18.24
C ASP A 442 22.62 13.96 17.19
N ALA A 443 21.39 13.45 17.11
CA ALA A 443 21.00 12.44 16.15
C ALA A 443 19.64 12.77 15.55
N LYS A 444 19.39 12.25 14.35
CA LYS A 444 18.05 12.18 13.77
C LYS A 444 17.81 10.86 13.07
N ILE A 445 16.56 10.43 13.06
CA ILE A 445 16.08 9.31 12.25
C ILE A 445 15.24 9.91 11.14
N VAL A 446 15.49 9.51 9.91
CA VAL A 446 14.70 9.90 8.73
C VAL A 446 14.38 8.62 7.96
N TYR A 447 13.10 8.39 7.66
CA TYR A 447 12.61 7.09 7.22
C TYR A 447 13.12 5.99 8.17
N ASN A 448 13.93 5.05 7.68
CA ASN A 448 14.51 3.95 8.45
C ASN A 448 16.04 4.08 8.64
N LYS A 449 16.61 5.28 8.54
CA LYS A 449 18.06 5.53 8.65
C LYS A 449 18.39 6.48 9.81
N LEU A 450 19.45 6.15 10.54
CA LEU A 450 20.01 7.00 11.59
C LEU A 450 21.07 7.94 11.01
N TYR A 451 21.05 9.19 11.44
CA TYR A 451 22.06 10.20 11.14
C TYR A 451 22.58 10.81 12.45
N LEU A 452 23.89 10.98 12.54
CA LEU A 452 24.55 11.69 13.65
C LEU A 452 25.00 13.07 13.17
N TYR A 453 24.82 14.06 14.04
CA TYR A 453 25.21 15.44 13.77
C TYR A 453 26.70 15.62 14.06
N GLU A 454 27.41 16.29 13.13
CA GLU A 454 28.81 16.68 13.29
C GLU A 454 28.90 18.20 13.53
N PRO A 455 29.04 18.67 14.80
CA PRO A 455 28.94 20.10 15.12
C PRO A 455 30.04 20.95 14.47
N LYS A 456 31.20 20.36 14.20
CA LYS A 456 32.35 21.05 13.58
C LYS A 456 32.10 21.42 12.13
N THR A 457 31.33 20.61 11.41
CA THR A 457 31.06 20.79 9.98
C THR A 457 29.61 21.21 9.71
N ALA A 458 28.75 21.18 10.73
CA ALA A 458 27.30 21.38 10.61
C ALA A 458 26.67 20.44 9.56
N LYS A 459 27.10 19.17 9.57
CA LYS A 459 26.62 18.14 8.64
C LYS A 459 26.02 16.96 9.38
N TRP A 460 25.07 16.30 8.74
CA TRP A 460 24.54 15.02 9.16
C TRP A 460 25.31 13.90 8.46
N LYS A 461 25.69 12.87 9.21
CA LYS A 461 26.36 11.68 8.69
C LYS A 461 25.53 10.45 9.00
N GLU A 462 25.26 9.64 7.99
CA GLU A 462 24.56 8.37 8.17
C GLU A 462 25.35 7.43 9.11
N ALA A 463 24.63 6.82 10.05
CA ALA A 463 25.15 5.93 11.08
C ALA A 463 24.49 4.54 11.09
N GLY A 464 23.79 4.20 10.00
CA GLY A 464 23.25 2.88 9.74
C GLY A 464 21.73 2.77 9.92
N PRO A 465 21.19 1.56 9.78
CA PRO A 465 19.74 1.33 9.76
C PRO A 465 19.11 1.43 11.16
N VAL A 466 17.84 1.82 11.15
CA VAL A 466 16.88 1.77 12.27
C VAL A 466 15.78 0.79 11.86
N ARG A 467 15.35 -0.07 12.78
CA ARG A 467 14.22 -0.95 12.48
C ARG A 467 12.93 -0.15 12.58
N ALA A 468 12.16 -0.14 11.49
CA ALA A 468 10.87 0.52 11.37
C ALA A 468 9.78 -0.54 11.12
N GLU A 469 8.62 -0.36 11.77
CA GLU A 469 7.41 -1.14 11.56
C GLU A 469 6.22 -0.18 11.51
N ILE A 470 5.66 0.00 10.32
CA ILE A 470 4.65 1.03 10.04
C ILE A 470 3.35 0.35 9.64
N GLY A 471 2.28 0.61 10.39
CA GLY A 471 0.92 0.18 10.10
C GLY A 471 0.03 1.36 9.69
N SER A 472 -1.26 1.11 9.52
CA SER A 472 -2.23 2.12 9.10
C SER A 472 -2.50 3.21 10.15
N ASN A 473 -2.08 3.00 11.39
CA ASN A 473 -2.36 3.91 12.50
C ASN A 473 -1.17 4.08 13.47
N HIS A 474 0.01 3.59 13.09
CA HIS A 474 1.19 3.68 13.93
C HIS A 474 2.49 3.52 13.14
N ALA A 475 3.57 4.09 13.68
CA ALA A 475 4.93 3.81 13.25
C ALA A 475 5.82 3.58 14.46
N LEU A 476 6.36 2.36 14.54
CA LEU A 476 7.31 1.93 15.56
C LEU A 476 8.73 1.98 14.99
N PHE A 477 9.62 2.65 15.70
CA PHE A 477 11.05 2.67 15.43
C PHE A 477 11.83 2.18 16.64
N TYR A 478 12.83 1.34 16.40
CA TYR A 478 13.80 1.00 17.44
C TYR A 478 15.22 0.85 16.91
N LEU A 479 16.14 1.23 17.78
CA LEU A 479 17.57 1.30 17.51
C LEU A 479 18.36 0.97 18.78
N TYR A 480 19.63 0.61 18.61
CA TYR A 480 20.51 0.42 19.75
C TYR A 480 21.05 1.74 20.27
N LYS A 481 21.16 1.83 21.59
CA LYS A 481 21.69 3.02 22.27
C LYS A 481 23.15 3.28 21.96
N ASP A 482 23.93 2.24 21.66
CA ASP A 482 25.33 2.40 21.27
C ASP A 482 25.50 3.08 19.90
N GLN A 483 24.52 2.94 18.99
CA GLN A 483 24.49 3.70 17.73
C GLN A 483 24.39 5.21 17.98
N LEU A 484 23.79 5.61 19.11
CA LEU A 484 23.67 7.00 19.55
C LEU A 484 24.86 7.46 20.40
N GLY A 485 25.83 6.58 20.68
CA GLY A 485 26.92 6.88 21.61
C GLY A 485 26.47 7.11 23.06
N LEU A 486 25.26 6.68 23.42
CA LEU A 486 24.72 6.84 24.77
C LEU A 486 25.56 6.00 25.75
N THR A 487 26.25 6.68 26.68
CA THR A 487 27.02 6.05 27.75
C THR A 487 26.67 6.68 29.10
N GLY A 488 26.57 5.87 30.16
CA GLY A 488 26.38 6.37 31.53
C GLY A 488 24.95 6.87 31.86
N ASN A 489 24.85 7.98 32.61
CA ASN A 489 23.61 8.54 33.17
C ASN A 489 22.92 9.57 32.24
N ALA A 490 23.14 9.50 30.93
CA ALA A 490 22.51 10.39 29.96
C ALA A 490 20.97 10.34 30.07
N LYS A 491 20.32 11.50 29.95
CA LYS A 491 18.84 11.63 29.99
C LYS A 491 18.36 12.13 28.63
N PRO A 492 18.30 11.24 27.62
CA PRO A 492 17.96 11.65 26.28
C PRO A 492 16.55 12.24 26.24
N SER A 493 16.33 13.11 25.26
CA SER A 493 15.00 13.61 24.92
C SER A 493 14.77 13.51 23.43
N VAL A 494 13.50 13.39 23.04
CA VAL A 494 13.10 13.19 21.65
C VAL A 494 12.07 14.23 21.22
N GLY A 495 12.26 14.74 20.01
CA GLY A 495 11.23 15.44 19.24
C GLY A 495 10.89 14.63 18.00
N TYR A 496 9.65 14.75 17.54
CA TYR A 496 9.14 14.09 16.34
C TYR A 496 8.56 15.15 15.40
N VAL A 497 8.82 14.98 14.11
CA VAL A 497 8.19 15.71 13.01
C VAL A 497 7.59 14.67 12.07
N GLY A 498 6.26 14.65 11.97
CA GLY A 498 5.53 13.73 11.08
C GLY A 498 5.18 14.33 9.73
N GLN A 499 4.40 13.58 8.95
CA GLN A 499 3.77 14.04 7.71
C GLN A 499 3.17 15.44 7.90
N GLY A 500 3.48 16.36 6.98
CA GLY A 500 2.99 17.74 7.02
C GLY A 500 3.67 18.66 8.04
N ALA A 501 4.72 18.22 8.73
CA ALA A 501 5.41 18.97 9.78
C ALA A 501 4.63 19.13 11.11
N TYR A 502 3.77 18.16 11.44
CA TYR A 502 3.26 18.01 12.81
C TYR A 502 4.40 17.74 13.78
N ARG A 503 4.52 18.54 14.84
CA ARG A 503 5.57 18.37 15.85
C ARG A 503 5.03 17.80 17.15
N LEU A 504 5.72 16.77 17.67
CA LEU A 504 5.49 16.21 18.99
C LEU A 504 6.80 16.21 19.80
N PRO A 505 6.86 16.86 20.97
CA PRO A 505 5.90 17.85 21.50
C PRO A 505 5.68 19.04 20.55
N ALA A 506 4.64 19.85 20.75
CA ALA A 506 4.36 21.01 19.89
C ALA A 506 5.52 22.03 19.88
N ALA A 507 5.64 22.80 18.80
CA ALA A 507 6.66 23.84 18.64
C ALA A 507 6.73 24.80 19.84
N GLY A 508 7.94 25.19 20.24
CA GLY A 508 8.17 26.04 21.42
C GLY A 508 8.02 25.34 22.77
N GLY A 509 7.56 24.08 22.80
CA GLY A 509 7.56 23.23 23.99
C GLY A 509 8.97 22.72 24.35
N SER A 510 9.07 21.95 25.44
CA SER A 510 10.26 21.15 25.76
C SER A 510 10.14 19.78 25.10
N ALA A 511 11.24 19.23 24.57
CA ALA A 511 11.27 17.89 24.00
C ALA A 511 10.89 16.80 25.02
N LEU A 512 10.43 15.65 24.53
CA LEU A 512 9.97 14.55 25.37
C LEU A 512 11.15 13.85 26.04
N ALA A 513 11.38 14.12 27.33
CA ALA A 513 12.43 13.48 28.11
C ALA A 513 12.06 12.01 28.44
N LEU A 514 13.00 11.09 28.21
CA LEU A 514 12.79 9.67 28.51
C LEU A 514 12.67 9.40 30.02
N THR A 515 11.88 8.38 30.37
CA THR A 515 11.73 7.88 31.75
C THR A 515 12.67 6.71 32.03
N GLY A 516 12.52 6.03 33.18
CA GLY A 516 13.38 4.89 33.56
C GLY A 516 13.22 3.68 32.62
N PRO A 517 14.18 2.72 32.65
CA PRO A 517 14.17 1.59 31.73
C PRO A 517 12.97 0.66 31.95
N VAL A 518 12.53 0.04 30.86
CA VAL A 518 11.61 -1.09 30.90
C VAL A 518 12.29 -2.26 31.64
N PRO A 519 11.63 -2.87 32.65
CA PRO A 519 12.17 -4.05 33.32
C PRO A 519 12.32 -5.21 32.33
N GLU A 520 13.51 -5.80 32.26
CA GLU A 520 13.74 -7.00 31.45
C GLU A 520 13.33 -8.26 32.21
N GLU A 521 12.28 -8.94 31.74
CA GLU A 521 11.96 -10.28 32.22
C GLU A 521 12.87 -11.32 31.54
N GLY A 522 13.56 -12.14 32.34
CA GLY A 522 14.18 -13.39 31.85
C GLY A 522 15.62 -13.31 31.33
N ALA A 523 16.34 -12.22 31.56
CA ALA A 523 17.79 -12.11 31.29
C ALA A 523 18.66 -12.84 32.34
N GLY A 524 18.35 -14.12 32.63
CA GLY A 524 19.23 -14.98 33.45
C GLY A 524 20.55 -15.30 32.75
N ASP A 525 21.01 -16.56 32.79
CA ASP A 525 22.25 -17.01 32.11
C ASP A 525 22.15 -17.08 30.55
N SER A 526 21.14 -16.43 29.96
CA SER A 526 20.84 -16.46 28.52
C SER A 526 21.78 -15.54 27.74
N TYR A 527 22.26 -16.02 26.58
CA TYR A 527 22.88 -15.18 25.58
C TYR A 527 21.80 -14.49 24.73
N VAL A 528 21.92 -13.18 24.56
CA VAL A 528 21.02 -12.36 23.74
C VAL A 528 21.83 -11.81 22.57
N PRO A 529 21.67 -12.35 21.36
CA PRO A 529 22.38 -11.82 20.20
C PRO A 529 21.82 -10.46 19.79
N ARG A 530 22.70 -9.64 19.20
CA ARG A 530 22.31 -8.37 18.61
C ARG A 530 21.55 -8.62 17.32
N GLU A 531 20.31 -8.16 17.24
CA GLU A 531 19.50 -8.13 16.02
C GLU A 531 20.13 -7.24 14.93
N ARG A 532 20.15 -7.72 13.70
CA ARG A 532 20.53 -6.97 12.49
C ARG A 532 19.28 -6.29 11.94
N PHE A 533 19.33 -4.99 11.61
CA PHE A 533 18.15 -4.25 11.13
C PHE A 533 18.05 -4.07 9.62
N GLY A 534 19.16 -4.19 8.88
CA GLY A 534 19.17 -4.05 7.43
C GLY A 534 18.42 -5.16 6.68
N VAL A 535 18.23 -4.93 5.37
CA VAL A 535 17.70 -5.91 4.42
C VAL A 535 18.55 -7.17 4.40
N LEU A 536 17.91 -8.33 4.26
CA LEU A 536 18.56 -9.64 4.15
C LEU A 536 18.30 -10.21 2.76
N ASP A 537 19.37 -10.59 2.06
CA ASP A 537 19.29 -11.20 0.73
C ASP A 537 19.05 -12.72 0.84
N ASN A 538 17.87 -13.10 1.32
CA ASN A 538 17.51 -14.47 1.70
C ASN A 538 16.83 -15.24 0.56
N PRO A 539 17.08 -16.56 0.40
CA PRO A 539 16.50 -17.36 -0.67
C PRO A 539 14.98 -17.56 -0.49
N LEU A 540 14.29 -17.79 -1.61
CA LEU A 540 12.87 -18.16 -1.67
C LEU A 540 11.88 -17.07 -1.22
N MET A 541 12.33 -15.83 -1.07
CA MET A 541 11.51 -14.68 -0.71
C MET A 541 12.00 -13.42 -1.43
N GLY A 542 11.29 -12.31 -1.24
CA GLY A 542 11.77 -11.01 -1.67
C GLY A 542 11.42 -10.68 -3.12
N TRP A 543 12.23 -9.82 -3.73
CA TRP A 543 12.04 -9.42 -5.13
C TRP A 543 12.40 -10.54 -6.10
N ALA A 544 11.59 -10.71 -7.14
CA ALA A 544 11.86 -11.55 -8.28
C ALA A 544 12.02 -10.68 -9.53
N GLY A 545 13.24 -10.57 -10.06
CA GLY A 545 13.50 -9.93 -11.35
C GLY A 545 13.31 -10.90 -12.52
N TRP A 546 13.17 -10.40 -13.74
CA TRP A 546 13.15 -11.24 -14.94
C TRP A 546 14.46 -12.05 -15.08
N ALA A 547 14.36 -13.37 -15.23
CA ALA A 547 15.53 -14.24 -15.41
C ALA A 547 16.23 -14.04 -16.77
N THR A 548 15.57 -13.39 -17.72
CA THR A 548 16.10 -13.01 -19.04
C THR A 548 17.00 -11.78 -18.99
N THR A 549 16.98 -11.00 -17.89
CA THR A 549 17.69 -9.72 -17.84
C THR A 549 19.20 -9.86 -18.01
N THR A 550 19.77 -9.10 -18.94
CA THR A 550 21.22 -8.96 -19.08
C THR A 550 21.79 -7.83 -18.24
N GLU A 551 20.91 -7.02 -17.64
CA GLU A 551 21.29 -5.90 -16.78
C GLU A 551 21.58 -6.39 -15.35
N GLU A 552 22.24 -5.52 -14.59
CA GLU A 552 22.41 -5.73 -13.15
C GLU A 552 21.06 -5.53 -12.45
N LEU A 553 20.77 -6.34 -11.45
CA LEU A 553 19.63 -6.18 -10.56
C LEU A 553 20.16 -5.59 -9.24
N PRO A 554 20.19 -4.25 -9.09
CA PRO A 554 20.84 -3.57 -7.97
C PRO A 554 20.14 -3.78 -6.63
N GLN A 555 18.83 -4.04 -6.62
CA GLN A 555 18.13 -4.33 -5.38
C GLN A 555 18.43 -5.78 -4.91
N PRO A 556 18.52 -6.03 -3.58
CA PRO A 556 18.75 -7.37 -3.05
C PRO A 556 17.70 -8.38 -3.55
N HIS A 557 18.14 -9.53 -4.06
CA HIS A 557 17.29 -10.60 -4.56
C HIS A 557 18.01 -11.97 -4.55
N LYS A 558 17.26 -13.02 -4.19
CA LYS A 558 17.63 -14.44 -4.40
C LYS A 558 16.56 -15.23 -5.13
N LEU A 559 15.69 -14.53 -5.86
CA LEU A 559 14.67 -15.10 -6.71
C LEU A 559 14.67 -14.37 -8.06
N VAL A 560 14.45 -15.12 -9.14
CA VAL A 560 14.20 -14.59 -10.48
C VAL A 560 13.05 -15.34 -11.13
N TYR A 561 12.49 -14.76 -12.19
CA TYR A 561 11.26 -15.22 -12.80
C TYR A 561 11.48 -15.70 -14.24
N ALA A 562 11.05 -16.93 -14.54
CA ALA A 562 11.14 -17.53 -15.87
C ALA A 562 9.75 -17.86 -16.41
N ASN A 563 9.25 -17.03 -17.35
CA ASN A 563 7.99 -17.25 -18.05
C ASN A 563 8.22 -18.00 -19.36
N ILE A 564 8.03 -19.32 -19.39
CA ILE A 564 8.39 -20.20 -20.52
C ILE A 564 7.17 -20.46 -21.40
N ALA A 565 7.19 -19.97 -22.64
CA ALA A 565 6.20 -20.31 -23.66
C ALA A 565 6.39 -21.75 -24.19
N TRP A 566 5.29 -22.45 -24.47
CA TRP A 566 5.34 -23.80 -25.04
C TRP A 566 6.01 -23.82 -26.42
N ARG A 567 5.74 -22.82 -27.26
CA ARG A 567 6.36 -22.63 -28.58
C ARG A 567 7.89 -22.70 -28.52
N ASP A 568 8.49 -22.03 -27.53
CA ASP A 568 9.94 -21.98 -27.36
C ASP A 568 10.50 -23.30 -26.79
N LEU A 569 9.75 -23.92 -25.89
CA LEU A 569 10.18 -25.14 -25.22
C LEU A 569 10.17 -26.36 -26.16
N GLU A 570 9.13 -26.48 -26.98
CA GLU A 570 8.89 -27.65 -27.83
C GLU A 570 8.59 -27.24 -29.28
N PRO A 571 9.60 -26.73 -30.01
CA PRO A 571 9.41 -26.23 -31.37
C PRO A 571 8.96 -27.30 -32.37
N ARG A 572 9.22 -28.59 -32.08
CA ARG A 572 8.63 -29.74 -32.80
C ARG A 572 8.16 -30.77 -31.78
N LYS A 573 7.07 -31.47 -32.09
CA LYS A 573 6.48 -32.49 -31.21
C LYS A 573 7.53 -33.51 -30.75
N GLY A 574 7.75 -33.59 -29.45
CA GLY A 574 8.73 -34.47 -28.81
C GLY A 574 10.19 -34.02 -28.87
N GLU A 575 10.51 -32.91 -29.55
CA GLU A 575 11.87 -32.33 -29.64
C GLU A 575 11.94 -31.06 -28.78
N PHE A 576 12.40 -31.20 -27.54
CA PHE A 576 12.50 -30.10 -26.56
C PHE A 576 13.81 -29.32 -26.68
N ASP A 577 13.75 -27.99 -26.77
CA ASP A 577 14.93 -27.11 -26.74
C ASP A 577 15.30 -26.67 -25.32
N TRP A 578 15.59 -27.65 -24.45
CA TRP A 578 16.04 -27.38 -23.07
C TRP A 578 17.23 -26.43 -23.01
N ALA A 579 18.18 -26.60 -23.94
CA ALA A 579 19.40 -25.80 -23.94
C ALA A 579 19.12 -24.35 -24.37
N GLY A 580 18.20 -24.12 -25.31
CA GLY A 580 17.72 -22.81 -25.68
C GLY A 580 17.03 -22.10 -24.53
N ILE A 581 16.05 -22.76 -23.89
CA ILE A 581 15.34 -22.23 -22.71
C ILE A 581 16.32 -21.88 -21.59
N GLU A 582 17.17 -22.81 -21.17
CA GLU A 582 18.10 -22.57 -20.06
C GLU A 582 19.13 -21.47 -20.36
N ARG A 583 19.47 -21.25 -21.64
CA ARG A 583 20.28 -20.09 -22.07
C ARG A 583 19.47 -18.80 -22.04
N LYS A 584 18.25 -18.77 -22.60
CA LYS A 584 17.38 -17.59 -22.64
C LYS A 584 17.12 -17.03 -21.24
N TYR A 585 16.82 -17.90 -20.28
CA TYR A 585 16.57 -17.52 -18.88
C TYR A 585 17.81 -17.66 -17.97
N GLN A 586 19.00 -17.84 -18.57
CA GLN A 586 20.29 -17.79 -17.87
C GLN A 586 20.41 -18.72 -16.63
N PHE A 587 19.85 -19.93 -16.69
CA PHE A 587 19.80 -20.85 -15.53
C PHE A 587 21.19 -21.12 -14.92
N ALA A 588 22.23 -21.20 -15.75
CA ALA A 588 23.60 -21.42 -15.29
C ALA A 588 24.14 -20.25 -14.43
N LYS A 589 23.81 -19.01 -14.79
CA LYS A 589 24.18 -17.81 -14.03
C LYS A 589 23.52 -17.84 -12.65
N TRP A 590 22.19 -17.96 -12.62
CA TRP A 590 21.41 -17.93 -11.38
C TRP A 590 21.81 -19.06 -10.42
N LYS A 591 22.05 -20.27 -10.95
CA LYS A 591 22.60 -21.40 -10.17
C LYS A 591 23.96 -21.08 -9.54
N ALA A 592 24.86 -20.42 -10.28
CA ALA A 592 26.19 -20.07 -9.77
C ALA A 592 26.14 -19.00 -8.67
N GLU A 593 25.16 -18.09 -8.75
CA GLU A 593 24.93 -17.00 -7.79
C GLU A 593 24.09 -17.42 -6.57
N GLY A 594 23.58 -18.66 -6.56
CA GLY A 594 22.70 -19.17 -5.51
C GLY A 594 21.27 -18.63 -5.57
N THR A 595 20.91 -17.98 -6.67
CA THR A 595 19.58 -17.40 -6.94
C THR A 595 18.64 -18.48 -7.45
N ARG A 596 17.41 -18.52 -6.91
CA ARG A 596 16.39 -19.50 -7.28
C ARG A 596 15.48 -18.96 -8.37
N ILE A 597 14.75 -19.84 -9.04
CA ILE A 597 13.90 -19.52 -10.18
C ILE A 597 12.44 -19.87 -9.83
N ASN A 598 11.56 -18.88 -9.97
CA ASN A 598 10.13 -19.10 -10.07
C ASN A 598 9.79 -19.36 -11.55
N LEU A 599 9.20 -20.52 -11.84
CA LEU A 599 8.93 -20.98 -13.20
C LEU A 599 7.42 -20.92 -13.49
N ARG A 600 7.02 -20.18 -14.52
CA ARG A 600 5.67 -20.21 -15.11
C ARG A 600 5.76 -20.81 -16.51
N PHE A 601 4.81 -21.69 -16.86
CA PHE A 601 4.70 -22.29 -18.19
C PHE A 601 3.40 -21.82 -18.87
N VAL A 602 3.53 -21.08 -19.98
CA VAL A 602 2.43 -20.33 -20.60
C VAL A 602 2.06 -20.85 -21.98
N LEU A 603 0.76 -20.76 -22.26
CA LEU A 603 0.13 -21.11 -23.53
C LEU A 603 -0.37 -19.88 -24.29
N ASP A 604 -0.48 -18.75 -23.60
CA ASP A 604 -1.09 -17.50 -24.07
C ASP A 604 -0.49 -16.34 -23.26
N ASP A 605 0.49 -15.63 -23.84
CA ASP A 605 1.20 -14.50 -23.24
C ASP A 605 1.02 -13.27 -24.14
N PRO A 606 -0.14 -12.58 -24.04
CA PRO A 606 -0.49 -11.49 -24.93
C PRO A 606 0.61 -10.44 -25.09
N GLY A 607 0.84 -10.00 -26.33
CA GLY A 607 1.86 -9.01 -26.67
C GLY A 607 1.40 -8.02 -27.74
N GLU A 608 2.35 -7.27 -28.30
CA GLU A 608 2.07 -6.24 -29.32
C GLU A 608 1.75 -6.84 -30.71
N ASP A 609 2.16 -8.09 -30.95
CA ASP A 609 2.03 -8.81 -32.22
C ASP A 609 1.07 -10.01 -32.08
N PRO A 610 0.24 -10.30 -33.10
CA PRO A 610 -0.67 -11.45 -33.08
C PRO A 610 0.10 -12.75 -33.34
N ASP A 611 0.74 -13.26 -32.30
CA ASP A 611 1.54 -14.48 -32.28
C ASP A 611 0.89 -15.59 -31.42
N MET A 612 1.31 -16.84 -31.62
CA MET A 612 0.88 -17.98 -30.76
C MET A 612 1.97 -18.37 -29.78
N ASP A 613 1.64 -18.61 -28.52
CA ASP A 613 2.59 -19.17 -27.54
C ASP A 613 2.54 -20.69 -27.43
N ILE A 614 1.60 -21.32 -28.14
CA ILE A 614 1.65 -22.74 -28.49
C ILE A 614 2.51 -22.97 -29.74
N PRO A 615 3.21 -24.11 -29.87
CA PRO A 615 3.98 -24.40 -31.07
C PRO A 615 3.09 -24.67 -32.29
N GLN A 616 3.55 -24.29 -33.48
CA GLN A 616 2.79 -24.46 -34.73
C GLN A 616 2.28 -25.88 -34.98
N TRP A 617 3.08 -26.90 -34.64
CA TRP A 617 2.66 -28.30 -34.83
C TRP A 617 1.42 -28.65 -33.99
N LEU A 618 1.28 -28.05 -32.81
CA LEU A 618 0.14 -28.28 -31.93
C LEU A 618 -1.10 -27.59 -32.49
N TYR A 619 -0.96 -26.35 -32.97
CA TYR A 619 -2.02 -25.66 -33.68
C TYR A 619 -2.52 -26.48 -34.88
N ASP A 620 -1.61 -27.00 -35.72
CA ASP A 620 -1.96 -27.81 -36.89
C ASP A 620 -2.71 -29.11 -36.50
N GLU A 621 -2.33 -29.75 -35.38
CA GLU A 621 -3.02 -30.92 -34.84
C GLU A 621 -4.41 -30.57 -34.30
N LEU A 622 -4.55 -29.43 -33.61
CA LEU A 622 -5.84 -28.92 -33.14
C LEU A 622 -6.78 -28.63 -34.31
N VAL A 623 -6.30 -27.94 -35.35
CA VAL A 623 -7.07 -27.68 -36.57
C VAL A 623 -7.46 -28.98 -37.27
N THR A 624 -6.56 -29.96 -37.32
CA THR A 624 -6.85 -31.27 -37.92
C THR A 624 -7.92 -32.04 -37.16
N ALA A 625 -7.89 -31.99 -35.83
CA ALA A 625 -8.80 -32.73 -34.97
C ALA A 625 -10.17 -32.06 -34.83
N GLU A 626 -10.20 -30.73 -34.77
CA GLU A 626 -11.33 -29.94 -34.24
C GLU A 626 -11.75 -28.79 -35.16
N GLY A 627 -11.03 -28.56 -36.26
CA GLY A 627 -11.24 -27.43 -37.18
C GLY A 627 -10.60 -26.13 -36.68
N GLU A 628 -10.54 -25.11 -37.55
CA GLU A 628 -9.94 -23.80 -37.21
C GLU A 628 -10.63 -23.15 -36.00
N ASP A 629 -11.96 -23.13 -36.00
CA ASP A 629 -12.76 -22.62 -34.87
C ASP A 629 -12.62 -23.44 -33.59
N GLY A 630 -12.33 -24.74 -33.72
CA GLY A 630 -12.14 -25.65 -32.60
C GLY A 630 -10.73 -25.59 -32.00
N ALA A 631 -9.75 -25.04 -32.73
CA ALA A 631 -8.38 -24.92 -32.25
C ALA A 631 -8.20 -23.79 -31.23
N GLY A 632 -8.98 -22.71 -31.33
CA GLY A 632 -8.90 -21.55 -30.45
C GLY A 632 -9.38 -20.26 -31.11
N LYS A 633 -9.03 -19.12 -30.52
CA LYS A 633 -9.40 -17.78 -31.02
C LYS A 633 -8.19 -16.87 -31.09
N TRP A 634 -8.00 -16.27 -32.26
CA TRP A 634 -7.13 -15.12 -32.43
C TRP A 634 -7.82 -13.87 -31.88
N TYR A 635 -7.06 -13.02 -31.20
CA TYR A 635 -7.55 -11.75 -30.70
C TYR A 635 -6.56 -10.62 -31.03
N ASP A 636 -7.12 -9.44 -31.29
CA ASP A 636 -6.39 -8.23 -31.62
C ASP A 636 -7.09 -7.06 -30.93
N THR A 637 -6.57 -6.70 -29.76
CA THR A 637 -7.07 -5.59 -28.96
C THR A 637 -5.92 -4.64 -28.64
N PRO A 638 -6.19 -3.39 -28.25
CA PRO A 638 -5.16 -2.51 -27.72
C PRO A 638 -4.50 -3.09 -26.45
N ASP A 639 -3.24 -2.74 -26.20
CA ASP A 639 -2.50 -3.16 -24.99
C ASP A 639 -3.19 -2.71 -23.70
N SER A 640 -3.98 -1.62 -23.75
CA SER A 640 -4.81 -1.14 -22.64
C SER A 640 -6.00 -2.05 -22.30
N VAL A 641 -6.23 -3.11 -23.08
CA VAL A 641 -7.28 -4.12 -22.86
C VAL A 641 -6.63 -5.47 -22.55
N VAL A 642 -6.12 -6.15 -23.58
CA VAL A 642 -5.37 -7.41 -23.43
C VAL A 642 -4.18 -7.51 -24.40
N GLY A 643 -4.07 -6.66 -25.41
CA GLY A 643 -3.09 -6.82 -26.48
C GLY A 643 -3.54 -7.84 -27.53
N LYS A 644 -2.58 -8.55 -28.12
CA LYS A 644 -2.79 -9.45 -29.26
C LYS A 644 -2.19 -10.83 -29.02
N GLY A 645 -2.78 -11.84 -29.65
CA GLY A 645 -2.29 -13.22 -29.56
C GLY A 645 -3.33 -14.27 -29.95
N PHE A 646 -3.16 -15.48 -29.41
CA PHE A 646 -4.01 -16.63 -29.69
C PHE A 646 -4.33 -17.42 -28.42
N ALA A 647 -5.60 -17.42 -28.04
CA ALA A 647 -6.13 -18.22 -26.95
C ALA A 647 -6.51 -19.61 -27.47
N PRO A 648 -5.78 -20.69 -27.11
CA PRO A 648 -6.13 -22.03 -27.56
C PRO A 648 -7.44 -22.48 -26.91
N ASN A 649 -8.18 -23.36 -27.59
CA ASN A 649 -9.39 -23.96 -27.00
C ASN A 649 -9.00 -24.88 -25.84
N TYR A 650 -9.07 -24.37 -24.61
CA TYR A 650 -8.71 -25.12 -23.41
C TYR A 650 -9.55 -26.39 -23.19
N SER A 651 -10.73 -26.49 -23.81
CA SER A 651 -11.59 -27.69 -23.75
C SER A 651 -11.24 -28.76 -24.80
N SER A 652 -10.24 -28.50 -25.66
CA SER A 652 -9.75 -29.46 -26.65
C SER A 652 -9.17 -30.71 -25.97
N PRO A 653 -9.69 -31.93 -26.27
CA PRO A 653 -9.08 -33.17 -25.80
C PRO A 653 -7.63 -33.35 -26.28
N THR A 654 -7.32 -32.83 -27.47
CA THR A 654 -5.98 -32.86 -28.07
C THR A 654 -5.01 -32.00 -27.24
N LEU A 655 -5.41 -30.75 -26.93
CA LEU A 655 -4.61 -29.85 -26.11
C LEU A 655 -4.38 -30.41 -24.71
N ILE A 656 -5.42 -30.92 -24.04
CA ILE A 656 -5.32 -31.49 -22.69
C ILE A 656 -4.34 -32.67 -22.68
N ALA A 657 -4.42 -33.56 -23.67
CA ALA A 657 -3.52 -34.72 -23.76
C ALA A 657 -2.06 -34.31 -23.98
N GLU A 658 -1.81 -33.36 -24.88
CA GLU A 658 -0.46 -32.85 -25.14
C GLU A 658 0.08 -32.03 -23.96
N HIS A 659 -0.79 -31.31 -23.24
CA HIS A 659 -0.42 -30.59 -22.02
C HIS A 659 0.05 -31.59 -20.95
N GLY A 660 -0.69 -32.68 -20.74
CA GLY A 660 -0.26 -33.74 -19.83
C GLY A 660 1.10 -34.35 -20.21
N ARG A 661 1.40 -34.46 -21.51
CA ARG A 661 2.69 -34.95 -22.01
C ARG A 661 3.83 -33.96 -21.77
N VAL A 662 3.67 -32.69 -22.13
CA VAL A 662 4.72 -31.67 -21.96
C VAL A 662 5.01 -31.43 -20.48
N LEU A 663 3.99 -31.41 -19.61
CA LEU A 663 4.17 -31.27 -18.16
C LEU A 663 4.92 -32.45 -17.56
N ALA A 664 4.71 -33.68 -18.05
CA ALA A 664 5.48 -34.83 -17.60
C ALA A 664 6.98 -34.70 -17.92
N GLU A 665 7.35 -34.08 -19.05
CA GLU A 665 8.75 -33.83 -19.40
C GLU A 665 9.35 -32.66 -18.60
N LEU A 666 8.57 -31.59 -18.34
CA LEU A 666 8.96 -30.52 -17.42
C LEU A 666 9.21 -31.05 -16.00
N GLY A 667 8.33 -31.91 -15.48
CA GLY A 667 8.48 -32.57 -14.18
C GLY A 667 9.75 -33.41 -14.10
N LYS A 668 10.02 -34.24 -15.12
CA LYS A 668 11.28 -35.01 -15.20
C LYS A 668 12.52 -34.11 -15.18
N ARG A 669 12.44 -32.92 -15.78
CA ARG A 669 13.58 -31.99 -15.86
C ARG A 669 13.79 -31.19 -14.59
N TYR A 670 12.72 -30.77 -13.91
CA TYR A 670 12.77 -29.67 -12.92
C TYR A 670 12.20 -29.99 -11.53
N ASP A 671 11.39 -31.04 -11.34
CA ASP A 671 10.77 -31.36 -10.02
C ASP A 671 11.79 -31.57 -8.90
N ASN A 672 12.99 -32.08 -9.23
CA ASN A 672 14.06 -32.31 -8.26
C ASN A 672 15.24 -31.34 -8.44
N ASP A 673 15.12 -30.31 -9.28
CA ASP A 673 16.18 -29.31 -9.46
C ASP A 673 16.12 -28.30 -8.30
N PRO A 674 17.16 -28.20 -7.45
CA PRO A 674 17.15 -27.28 -6.31
C PRO A 674 17.15 -25.81 -6.75
N ALA A 675 17.46 -25.48 -8.01
CA ALA A 675 17.39 -24.10 -8.48
C ALA A 675 15.96 -23.61 -8.67
N ILE A 676 14.99 -24.50 -8.85
CA ILE A 676 13.57 -24.13 -9.00
C ILE A 676 12.97 -23.95 -7.59
N ALA A 677 12.56 -22.73 -7.27
CA ALA A 677 11.87 -22.40 -6.03
C ALA A 677 10.40 -22.82 -6.08
N TYR A 678 9.70 -22.30 -7.09
CA TYR A 678 8.25 -22.36 -7.21
C TYR A 678 7.88 -22.69 -8.65
N VAL A 679 6.71 -23.32 -8.81
CA VAL A 679 6.08 -23.54 -10.11
C VAL A 679 4.73 -22.84 -10.09
N GLN A 680 4.49 -21.98 -11.07
CA GLN A 680 3.19 -21.36 -11.28
C GLN A 680 2.46 -22.02 -12.43
N ILE A 681 1.16 -22.22 -12.23
CA ILE A 681 0.27 -22.69 -13.29
C ILE A 681 -0.03 -21.50 -14.21
N GLY A 682 0.63 -21.46 -15.35
CA GLY A 682 0.45 -20.42 -16.37
C GLY A 682 -0.31 -20.88 -17.61
N SER A 683 -0.80 -22.13 -17.62
CA SER A 683 -1.31 -22.77 -18.84
C SER A 683 -2.79 -22.49 -19.13
N LEU A 684 -3.42 -21.60 -18.38
CA LEU A 684 -4.85 -21.30 -18.48
C LEU A 684 -5.07 -19.79 -18.46
N GLY A 685 -5.64 -19.28 -19.55
CA GLY A 685 -5.99 -17.87 -19.72
C GLY A 685 -4.80 -16.97 -20.00
N HIS A 686 -5.13 -15.71 -20.31
CA HIS A 686 -4.18 -14.65 -20.61
C HIS A 686 -3.18 -14.48 -19.49
N TRP A 687 -1.88 -14.49 -19.83
CA TRP A 687 -0.74 -14.39 -18.90
C TRP A 687 -0.71 -15.50 -17.82
N GLY A 688 -1.60 -16.51 -17.89
CA GLY A 688 -1.79 -17.49 -16.83
C GLY A 688 -2.71 -17.05 -15.69
N GLU A 689 -3.56 -16.04 -15.90
CA GLU A 689 -4.44 -15.45 -14.87
C GLU A 689 -5.83 -16.10 -14.75
N PHE A 690 -6.05 -17.22 -15.43
CA PHE A 690 -7.32 -17.97 -15.36
C PHE A 690 -8.54 -17.13 -15.80
N HIS A 691 -8.37 -16.34 -16.85
CA HIS A 691 -9.45 -15.70 -17.60
C HIS A 691 -9.08 -15.52 -19.08
N ASN A 692 -10.09 -15.42 -19.94
CA ASN A 692 -9.94 -15.04 -21.34
C ASN A 692 -10.58 -13.67 -21.63
N TRP A 693 -10.79 -12.85 -20.59
CA TRP A 693 -11.43 -11.54 -20.75
C TRP A 693 -10.68 -10.67 -21.79
N PRO A 694 -11.38 -10.01 -22.73
CA PRO A 694 -12.82 -10.14 -23.00
C PRO A 694 -13.14 -11.47 -23.73
N GLU A 695 -14.03 -12.28 -23.15
CA GLU A 695 -14.29 -13.65 -23.62
C GLU A 695 -15.02 -13.68 -24.99
N GLU A 696 -15.75 -12.62 -25.32
CA GLU A 696 -16.41 -12.45 -26.62
C GLU A 696 -15.41 -12.25 -27.77
N VAL A 697 -14.19 -11.82 -27.46
CA VAL A 697 -13.09 -11.65 -28.43
C VAL A 697 -12.16 -12.87 -28.38
N SER A 698 -11.72 -13.24 -27.18
CA SER A 698 -10.66 -14.24 -26.99
C SER A 698 -11.17 -15.67 -26.78
N GLY A 699 -12.50 -15.86 -26.77
CA GLY A 699 -13.14 -17.15 -26.51
C GLY A 699 -13.37 -17.41 -25.01
N ALA A 700 -14.32 -18.30 -24.72
CA ALA A 700 -14.73 -18.59 -23.34
C ALA A 700 -13.65 -19.31 -22.53
N PHE A 701 -13.53 -18.96 -21.24
CA PHE A 701 -12.71 -19.71 -20.30
C PHE A 701 -13.38 -21.06 -19.97
N PRO A 702 -12.64 -22.18 -19.82
CA PRO A 702 -13.22 -23.50 -19.64
C PRO A 702 -13.89 -23.69 -18.27
N SER A 703 -14.80 -24.67 -18.19
CA SER A 703 -15.39 -25.13 -16.91
C SER A 703 -14.33 -25.65 -15.91
N LEU A 704 -14.71 -25.76 -14.63
CA LEU A 704 -13.84 -26.33 -13.59
C LEU A 704 -13.42 -27.77 -13.92
N ALA A 705 -14.32 -28.60 -14.43
CA ALA A 705 -13.99 -29.98 -14.81
C ALA A 705 -12.90 -30.09 -15.89
N VAL A 706 -12.73 -29.05 -16.70
CA VAL A 706 -11.67 -28.96 -17.71
C VAL A 706 -10.41 -28.35 -17.11
N SER A 707 -10.51 -27.20 -16.45
CA SER A 707 -9.35 -26.53 -15.84
C SER A 707 -8.66 -27.39 -14.77
N ASP A 708 -9.42 -28.18 -14.00
CA ASP A 708 -8.88 -29.12 -13.01
C ASP A 708 -7.95 -30.16 -13.64
N GLN A 709 -8.20 -30.60 -14.89
CA GLN A 709 -7.31 -31.54 -15.59
C GLN A 709 -5.92 -30.93 -15.84
N TYR A 710 -5.85 -29.62 -16.14
CA TYR A 710 -4.56 -28.94 -16.26
C TYR A 710 -3.86 -28.89 -14.90
N VAL A 711 -4.58 -28.54 -13.82
CA VAL A 711 -4.02 -28.52 -12.46
C VAL A 711 -3.50 -29.90 -12.04
N GLU A 712 -4.24 -30.97 -12.34
CA GLU A 712 -3.83 -32.36 -12.09
C GLU A 712 -2.52 -32.73 -12.81
N HIS A 713 -2.29 -32.23 -14.02
CA HIS A 713 -1.03 -32.44 -14.73
C HIS A 713 0.16 -31.81 -13.96
N TYR A 714 0.01 -30.62 -13.40
CA TYR A 714 1.02 -29.98 -12.55
C TYR A 714 1.25 -30.76 -11.26
N LEU A 715 0.18 -31.12 -10.54
CA LEU A 715 0.27 -31.90 -9.30
C LEU A 715 0.99 -33.24 -9.50
N LYS A 716 0.79 -33.89 -10.65
CA LYS A 716 1.46 -35.13 -11.02
C LYS A 716 2.92 -34.92 -11.43
N ALA A 717 3.21 -33.84 -12.15
CA ALA A 717 4.55 -33.54 -12.66
C ALA A 717 5.50 -33.03 -11.57
N PHE A 718 4.95 -32.32 -10.57
CA PHE A 718 5.72 -31.59 -9.56
C PHE A 718 5.37 -31.96 -8.11
N PRO A 719 5.42 -33.25 -7.71
CA PRO A 719 5.05 -33.65 -6.36
C PRO A 719 6.01 -33.15 -5.26
N HIS A 720 7.20 -32.64 -5.62
CA HIS A 720 8.20 -32.13 -4.67
C HIS A 720 8.40 -30.61 -4.77
N LYS A 721 7.62 -29.91 -5.60
CA LYS A 721 7.64 -28.45 -5.68
C LYS A 721 6.36 -27.85 -5.16
N LEU A 722 6.49 -26.62 -4.69
CA LEU A 722 5.37 -25.78 -4.35
C LEU A 722 4.76 -25.22 -5.64
N VAL A 723 3.51 -25.58 -5.89
CA VAL A 723 2.73 -25.15 -7.05
C VAL A 723 1.72 -24.09 -6.62
N GLY A 724 1.54 -23.03 -7.43
CA GLY A 724 0.54 -22.00 -7.17
C GLY A 724 -0.24 -21.54 -8.42
N MET A 725 -1.41 -20.95 -8.19
CA MET A 725 -2.32 -20.48 -9.25
C MET A 725 -3.00 -19.14 -8.90
N ARG A 726 -3.53 -18.42 -9.89
CA ARG A 726 -4.10 -17.08 -9.71
C ARG A 726 -5.36 -17.05 -8.82
N LYS A 727 -6.29 -17.97 -9.09
CA LYS A 727 -7.63 -18.00 -8.48
C LYS A 727 -7.80 -19.16 -7.50
N PRO A 728 -8.49 -18.98 -6.36
CA PRO A 728 -8.77 -20.06 -5.44
C PRO A 728 -9.92 -20.92 -5.99
N PHE A 729 -9.60 -22.10 -6.51
CA PHE A 729 -10.57 -23.11 -6.96
C PHE A 729 -10.66 -24.27 -5.95
N PRO A 730 -11.73 -25.09 -5.95
CA PRO A 730 -11.84 -26.24 -5.04
C PRO A 730 -10.65 -27.20 -5.11
N ILE A 731 -10.10 -27.45 -6.31
CA ILE A 731 -8.89 -28.29 -6.46
C ILE A 731 -7.66 -27.69 -5.78
N ALA A 732 -7.53 -26.36 -5.77
CA ALA A 732 -6.44 -25.65 -5.12
C ALA A 732 -6.52 -25.81 -3.60
N ALA A 733 -7.73 -25.64 -3.04
CA ALA A 733 -8.02 -25.84 -1.64
C ALA A 733 -7.75 -27.28 -1.20
N ALA A 734 -8.24 -28.26 -1.98
CA ALA A 734 -8.06 -29.69 -1.71
C ALA A 734 -6.59 -30.13 -1.70
N ASN A 735 -5.74 -29.48 -2.52
CA ASN A 735 -4.33 -29.84 -2.69
C ASN A 735 -3.34 -28.87 -2.05
N ARG A 736 -3.83 -27.89 -1.27
CA ARG A 736 -2.97 -26.93 -0.55
C ARG A 736 -2.03 -26.14 -1.48
N LEU A 737 -2.56 -25.69 -2.62
CA LEU A 737 -1.79 -24.87 -3.55
C LEU A 737 -1.50 -23.47 -3.00
N GLY A 738 -0.44 -22.85 -3.53
CA GLY A 738 -0.13 -21.44 -3.35
C GLY A 738 -1.04 -20.58 -4.22
N LEU A 739 -1.10 -19.30 -3.92
CA LEU A 739 -1.86 -18.34 -4.71
C LEU A 739 -0.97 -17.16 -5.11
N PHE A 740 -1.26 -16.53 -6.24
CA PHE A 740 -0.58 -15.29 -6.64
C PHE A 740 -1.56 -14.17 -7.00
N ASN A 741 -1.15 -12.95 -6.69
CA ASN A 741 -1.87 -11.70 -6.92
C ASN A 741 -1.10 -10.84 -7.93
N ASP A 742 -1.43 -10.94 -9.21
CA ASP A 742 -0.78 -10.19 -10.30
C ASP A 742 -1.39 -8.79 -10.51
N VAL A 743 -2.17 -8.31 -9.53
CA VAL A 743 -2.71 -6.95 -9.48
C VAL A 743 -2.31 -6.23 -8.18
N PHE A 744 -1.19 -6.65 -7.59
CA PHE A 744 -0.69 -6.12 -6.32
C PHE A 744 -0.45 -4.60 -6.41
N GLY A 745 -0.75 -3.84 -5.36
CA GLY A 745 -0.66 -2.38 -5.35
C GLY A 745 -1.93 -1.65 -5.79
N SER A 746 -2.93 -2.37 -6.31
CA SER A 746 -4.30 -1.86 -6.51
C SER A 746 -5.18 -2.28 -5.35
N GLN A 747 -5.47 -1.35 -4.42
CA GLN A 747 -6.21 -1.64 -3.19
C GLN A 747 -7.52 -2.40 -3.45
N GLY A 748 -8.36 -1.91 -4.38
CA GLY A 748 -9.65 -2.52 -4.67
C GLY A 748 -9.52 -3.94 -5.23
N ALA A 749 -8.57 -4.16 -6.14
CA ALA A 749 -8.36 -5.47 -6.75
C ALA A 749 -7.71 -6.46 -5.78
N THR A 750 -6.78 -6.00 -4.94
CA THR A 750 -6.20 -6.82 -3.86
C THR A 750 -7.24 -7.18 -2.81
N ASP A 751 -8.10 -6.24 -2.39
CA ASP A 751 -9.17 -6.51 -1.43
C ASP A 751 -10.19 -7.52 -1.99
N GLU A 752 -10.51 -7.42 -3.28
CA GLU A 752 -11.32 -8.42 -3.96
C GLU A 752 -10.64 -9.80 -3.95
N TRP A 753 -9.35 -9.87 -4.28
CA TRP A 753 -8.61 -11.14 -4.26
C TRP A 753 -8.52 -11.75 -2.86
N LEU A 754 -8.31 -10.93 -1.82
CA LEU A 754 -8.37 -11.35 -0.42
C LEU A 754 -9.76 -11.89 -0.06
N ASN A 755 -10.82 -11.23 -0.53
CA ASN A 755 -12.19 -11.70 -0.35
C ASN A 755 -12.44 -13.05 -1.05
N TRP A 756 -11.88 -13.28 -2.24
CA TRP A 756 -11.97 -14.59 -2.90
C TRP A 756 -11.32 -15.71 -2.05
N ILE A 757 -10.28 -15.39 -1.30
CA ILE A 757 -9.57 -16.34 -0.43
C ILE A 757 -10.38 -16.65 0.83
N GLU A 758 -10.92 -15.62 1.48
CA GLU A 758 -11.68 -15.75 2.73
C GLU A 758 -13.07 -16.36 2.51
N GLU A 759 -13.81 -15.83 1.53
CA GLU A 759 -15.22 -16.17 1.30
C GLU A 759 -15.44 -17.14 0.13
N GLY A 760 -14.39 -17.45 -0.63
CA GLY A 760 -14.46 -18.22 -1.86
C GLY A 760 -14.76 -17.32 -3.06
N TRP A 761 -14.27 -17.69 -4.25
CA TRP A 761 -14.43 -16.87 -5.44
C TRP A 761 -15.91 -16.76 -5.87
N ASN A 762 -16.50 -15.58 -5.71
CA ASN A 762 -17.89 -15.29 -6.04
C ASN A 762 -18.20 -15.34 -7.55
N GLY A 763 -17.19 -15.22 -8.42
CA GLY A 763 -17.30 -15.37 -9.87
C GLY A 763 -17.27 -16.81 -10.39
N ILE A 764 -17.21 -17.82 -9.51
CA ILE A 764 -17.00 -19.22 -9.92
C ILE A 764 -18.23 -19.89 -10.56
N GLY A 765 -19.43 -19.36 -10.30
CA GLY A 765 -20.70 -20.01 -10.64
C GLY A 765 -20.87 -20.40 -12.11
N PRO A 766 -20.53 -19.53 -13.10
CA PRO A 766 -20.58 -19.88 -14.52
C PRO A 766 -19.68 -21.05 -14.94
N TYR A 767 -18.67 -21.39 -14.13
CA TYR A 767 -17.69 -22.43 -14.42
C TYR A 767 -17.99 -23.75 -13.69
N ALA A 768 -18.98 -23.77 -12.79
CA ALA A 768 -19.43 -24.97 -12.09
C ALA A 768 -20.00 -26.02 -13.07
N GLY A 769 -19.88 -27.30 -12.70
CA GLY A 769 -20.40 -28.40 -13.50
C GLY A 769 -21.93 -28.39 -13.60
N GLU A 770 -22.46 -29.02 -14.66
CA GLU A 770 -23.91 -29.15 -14.83
C GLU A 770 -24.54 -29.89 -13.64
N GLY A 771 -25.46 -29.22 -12.95
CA GLY A 771 -26.16 -29.77 -11.77
C GLY A 771 -25.40 -29.60 -10.44
N GLU A 772 -24.23 -28.97 -10.43
CA GLU A 772 -23.57 -28.54 -9.19
C GLU A 772 -24.26 -27.31 -8.60
N ASP A 773 -24.17 -27.16 -7.28
CA ASP A 773 -24.61 -25.95 -6.58
C ASP A 773 -23.47 -24.92 -6.56
N PRO A 774 -23.58 -23.78 -7.28
CA PRO A 774 -22.54 -22.75 -7.31
C PRO A 774 -22.11 -22.26 -5.93
N ALA A 775 -23.03 -22.21 -4.96
CA ALA A 775 -22.70 -21.76 -3.61
C ALA A 775 -21.83 -22.79 -2.88
N ALA A 776 -22.04 -24.08 -3.10
CA ALA A 776 -21.20 -25.14 -2.55
C ALA A 776 -19.81 -25.17 -3.21
N VAL A 777 -19.74 -24.90 -4.51
CA VAL A 777 -18.47 -24.79 -5.26
C VAL A 777 -17.67 -23.59 -4.76
N GLN A 778 -18.31 -22.44 -4.53
CA GLN A 778 -17.69 -21.27 -3.93
C GLN A 778 -17.20 -21.56 -2.50
N ASP A 779 -18.02 -22.17 -1.64
CA ASP A 779 -17.59 -22.50 -0.27
C ASP A 779 -16.39 -23.46 -0.26
N ALA A 780 -16.37 -24.45 -1.16
CA ALA A 780 -15.27 -25.38 -1.33
C ALA A 780 -13.97 -24.73 -1.86
N SER A 781 -14.05 -23.51 -2.41
CA SER A 781 -12.90 -22.79 -2.95
C SER A 781 -12.21 -21.88 -1.93
N ARG A 782 -12.73 -21.76 -0.70
CA ARG A 782 -12.11 -20.98 0.39
C ARG A 782 -10.73 -21.49 0.77
N MET A 783 -9.78 -20.56 0.94
CA MET A 783 -8.39 -20.87 1.23
C MET A 783 -7.71 -19.95 2.29
N PRO A 784 -8.37 -19.50 3.38
CA PRO A 784 -7.85 -18.44 4.28
C PRO A 784 -6.52 -18.76 4.99
N ASN A 785 -6.10 -20.02 4.98
CA ASN A 785 -4.86 -20.47 5.62
C ASN A 785 -3.80 -20.95 4.62
N PHE A 786 -3.94 -20.66 3.32
CA PHE A 786 -3.04 -21.20 2.29
C PHE A 786 -1.57 -20.84 2.50
N TRP A 787 -1.34 -19.58 2.87
CA TRP A 787 -0.02 -19.03 3.17
C TRP A 787 0.71 -19.76 4.30
N LYS A 788 0.04 -20.59 5.12
CA LYS A 788 0.70 -21.37 6.18
C LYS A 788 1.44 -22.59 5.62
N PHE A 789 1.15 -22.99 4.40
CA PHE A 789 1.66 -24.23 3.81
C PHE A 789 2.23 -24.06 2.41
N ASN A 790 1.89 -22.99 1.70
CA ASN A 790 2.39 -22.70 0.36
C ASN A 790 2.49 -21.18 0.17
N PHE A 791 3.19 -20.73 -0.87
CA PHE A 791 3.50 -19.31 -1.04
C PHE A 791 2.26 -18.49 -1.40
N SER A 792 2.29 -17.24 -0.94
CA SER A 792 1.58 -16.11 -1.53
C SER A 792 2.60 -15.28 -2.30
N GLY A 793 2.33 -14.91 -3.54
CA GLY A 793 3.22 -14.06 -4.34
C GLY A 793 2.45 -13.27 -5.38
N GLY A 794 3.10 -12.87 -6.46
CA GLY A 794 2.48 -12.16 -7.58
C GLY A 794 3.33 -10.98 -8.03
N GLU A 795 2.73 -10.01 -8.71
CA GLU A 795 3.42 -8.84 -9.24
C GLU A 795 2.62 -7.55 -9.10
N TYR A 796 3.32 -6.41 -9.20
CA TYR A 796 2.66 -5.12 -9.16
C TYR A 796 1.83 -4.89 -10.42
N TYR A 797 0.63 -4.33 -10.23
CA TYR A 797 -0.28 -3.97 -11.32
C TYR A 797 0.37 -2.97 -12.30
N ASN A 798 -0.12 -2.96 -13.54
CA ASN A 798 0.35 -2.08 -14.62
C ASN A 798 1.85 -2.19 -14.95
N GLY A 799 2.55 -3.21 -14.46
CA GLY A 799 3.99 -3.39 -14.70
C GLY A 799 4.87 -2.32 -14.06
N ASN A 800 4.33 -1.44 -13.20
CA ASN A 800 5.08 -0.32 -12.61
C ASN A 800 5.00 -0.30 -11.08
N PRO A 801 6.01 -0.86 -10.38
CA PRO A 801 6.00 -0.92 -8.93
C PRO A 801 6.13 0.45 -8.25
N LEU A 802 6.58 1.51 -8.94
CA LEU A 802 6.72 2.85 -8.33
C LEU A 802 5.38 3.50 -8.02
N LEU A 803 4.29 3.07 -8.67
CA LEU A 803 2.93 3.54 -8.36
C LEU A 803 2.50 3.17 -6.93
N SER A 804 3.14 2.17 -6.33
CA SER A 804 2.79 1.63 -5.00
C SER A 804 3.91 1.78 -3.97
N LEU A 805 5.03 2.42 -4.33
CA LEU A 805 6.22 2.56 -3.48
C LEU A 805 6.55 4.04 -3.15
N SER A 806 5.60 4.96 -3.39
CA SER A 806 5.70 6.35 -2.96
C SER A 806 5.26 6.53 -1.51
N ASP A 807 5.59 7.66 -0.89
CA ASP A 807 5.17 7.96 0.49
C ASP A 807 3.64 8.00 0.65
N GLU A 808 2.91 8.33 -0.42
CA GLU A 808 1.45 8.37 -0.44
C GLU A 808 0.81 6.97 -0.48
N THR A 809 1.51 5.97 -1.01
CA THR A 809 0.95 4.63 -1.32
C THR A 809 1.56 3.52 -0.50
N ILE A 810 2.72 3.75 0.13
CA ILE A 810 3.48 2.74 0.85
C ILE A 810 2.75 2.12 2.04
N VAL A 811 1.93 2.88 2.77
CA VAL A 811 1.17 2.35 3.92
C VAL A 811 0.18 1.29 3.45
N GLU A 812 -0.46 1.54 2.31
CA GLU A 812 -1.38 0.59 1.68
C GLU A 812 -0.63 -0.65 1.17
N THR A 813 0.51 -0.47 0.49
CA THR A 813 1.40 -1.58 0.11
C THR A 813 1.80 -2.45 1.31
N LEU A 814 2.13 -1.86 2.45
CA LEU A 814 2.47 -2.60 3.66
C LEU A 814 1.25 -3.32 4.28
N ARG A 815 0.03 -2.78 4.12
CA ARG A 815 -1.20 -3.46 4.50
C ARG A 815 -1.41 -4.69 3.62
N GLU A 816 -1.31 -4.53 2.30
CA GLU A 816 -1.48 -5.62 1.34
C GLU A 816 -0.47 -6.76 1.54
N ILE A 817 0.81 -6.45 1.78
CA ILE A 817 1.85 -7.45 2.08
C ILE A 817 1.47 -8.30 3.29
N ARG A 818 0.99 -7.65 4.35
CA ARG A 818 0.61 -8.31 5.61
C ARG A 818 -0.66 -9.14 5.45
N ALA A 819 -1.69 -8.56 4.82
CA ALA A 819 -2.98 -9.22 4.62
C ALA A 819 -2.85 -10.45 3.70
N SER A 820 -2.03 -10.33 2.65
CA SER A 820 -1.80 -11.39 1.67
C SER A 820 -0.75 -12.41 2.11
N HIS A 821 -0.04 -12.16 3.22
CA HIS A 821 1.13 -12.96 3.64
C HIS A 821 2.16 -13.14 2.52
N THR A 822 2.42 -12.06 1.77
CA THR A 822 3.26 -12.08 0.57
C THR A 822 4.68 -12.57 0.89
N ALA A 823 5.12 -13.62 0.20
CA ALA A 823 6.45 -14.20 0.35
C ALA A 823 7.46 -13.61 -0.64
N TRP A 824 7.01 -13.30 -1.85
CA TRP A 824 7.84 -12.73 -2.92
C TRP A 824 6.98 -11.90 -3.90
N LEU A 825 7.58 -10.96 -4.62
CA LEU A 825 6.92 -10.14 -5.65
C LEU A 825 7.77 -10.00 -6.91
N GLY A 826 7.16 -10.19 -8.08
CA GLY A 826 7.72 -10.00 -9.41
C GLY A 826 6.99 -10.83 -10.49
N PRO A 827 7.36 -10.69 -11.76
CA PRO A 827 8.56 -10.03 -12.24
C PRO A 827 8.48 -8.50 -12.27
N SER A 828 7.29 -7.91 -12.33
CA SER A 828 7.09 -6.46 -12.20
C SER A 828 7.37 -6.01 -10.76
N SER A 829 8.65 -5.80 -10.45
CA SER A 829 9.19 -5.52 -9.12
C SER A 829 10.30 -4.46 -9.19
N PRO A 830 10.68 -3.80 -8.09
CA PRO A 830 11.75 -2.80 -8.11
C PRO A 830 13.16 -3.39 -8.25
N ALA A 831 13.30 -4.70 -8.46
CA ALA A 831 14.58 -5.38 -8.64
C ALA A 831 15.60 -4.67 -9.56
N PRO A 832 15.21 -4.10 -10.72
CA PRO A 832 16.13 -3.43 -11.64
C PRO A 832 16.46 -1.97 -11.28
N PHE A 833 15.75 -1.34 -10.35
CA PHE A 833 15.88 0.11 -10.13
C PHE A 833 17.09 0.50 -9.29
N LYS A 834 17.81 1.52 -9.75
CA LYS A 834 19.05 1.99 -9.15
C LYS A 834 18.89 3.33 -8.44
N LEU A 835 19.34 3.39 -7.18
CA LEU A 835 19.39 4.62 -6.39
C LEU A 835 20.25 5.70 -7.07
N GLY A 836 19.68 6.89 -7.20
CA GLY A 836 20.31 8.06 -7.82
C GLY A 836 20.19 8.12 -9.34
N GLU A 837 19.61 7.09 -9.97
CA GLU A 837 19.32 7.04 -11.41
C GLU A 837 17.82 6.89 -11.65
N ASP A 838 17.22 5.80 -11.16
CA ASP A 838 15.79 5.50 -11.37
C ASP A 838 14.93 5.91 -10.17
N ILE A 839 15.50 5.87 -8.97
CA ILE A 839 14.82 6.13 -7.71
C ILE A 839 15.63 7.04 -6.79
N ASP A 840 14.93 7.77 -5.92
CA ASP A 840 15.53 8.60 -4.88
C ASP A 840 15.68 7.88 -3.52
N GLU A 841 16.21 8.59 -2.52
CA GLU A 841 16.41 8.05 -1.16
C GLU A 841 15.10 7.69 -0.45
N ALA A 842 14.00 8.40 -0.72
CA ALA A 842 12.70 8.13 -0.12
C ALA A 842 12.13 6.82 -0.67
N GLN A 843 12.15 6.67 -2.00
CA GLN A 843 11.75 5.45 -2.68
C GLN A 843 12.62 4.25 -2.28
N GLN A 844 13.94 4.43 -2.13
CA GLN A 844 14.81 3.37 -1.64
C GLN A 844 14.46 2.94 -0.21
N ALA A 845 14.15 3.89 0.68
CA ALA A 845 13.73 3.57 2.04
C ALA A 845 12.40 2.78 2.06
N ASN A 846 11.46 3.11 1.17
CA ASN A 846 10.20 2.39 1.00
C ASN A 846 10.42 0.97 0.46
N ILE A 847 11.30 0.79 -0.54
CA ILE A 847 11.70 -0.53 -1.07
C ILE A 847 12.32 -1.39 0.03
N ASP A 848 13.24 -0.83 0.83
CA ASP A 848 13.88 -1.53 1.94
C ASP A 848 12.87 -1.92 3.03
N LEU A 849 11.88 -1.06 3.30
CA LEU A 849 10.82 -1.32 4.28
C LEU A 849 9.92 -2.47 3.85
N VAL A 850 9.52 -2.49 2.58
CA VAL A 850 8.74 -3.60 1.99
C VAL A 850 9.55 -4.89 2.03
N HIS A 851 10.80 -4.88 1.58
CA HIS A 851 11.64 -6.08 1.58
C HIS A 851 11.83 -6.64 3.01
N ASN A 852 12.02 -5.76 4.00
CA ASN A 852 12.15 -6.15 5.40
C ASN A 852 10.86 -6.66 6.05
N THR A 853 9.71 -6.55 5.37
CA THR A 853 8.39 -7.02 5.83
C THR A 853 8.00 -8.32 5.12
N MET A 854 8.25 -8.41 3.82
CA MET A 854 7.91 -9.54 2.95
C MET A 854 8.64 -10.84 3.35
N GLY A 855 8.00 -11.99 3.15
CA GLY A 855 8.64 -13.28 3.38
C GLY A 855 8.90 -13.60 4.85
N TYR A 856 10.03 -14.26 5.12
CA TYR A 856 10.42 -14.69 6.46
C TYR A 856 11.63 -13.87 6.96
N ARG A 857 11.70 -13.65 8.27
CA ARG A 857 12.86 -13.03 8.91
C ARG A 857 13.13 -13.66 10.26
N PHE A 858 14.02 -14.65 10.31
CA PHE A 858 14.33 -15.35 11.56
C PHE A 858 15.32 -14.58 12.43
N VAL A 859 14.82 -14.03 13.53
CA VAL A 859 15.61 -13.39 14.58
C VAL A 859 15.70 -14.36 15.76
N LEU A 860 16.91 -14.73 16.16
CA LEU A 860 17.12 -15.44 17.42
C LEU A 860 17.10 -14.39 18.55
N GLU A 861 16.12 -14.44 19.44
CA GLU A 861 15.99 -13.48 20.54
C GLU A 861 16.79 -13.90 21.79
N ALA A 862 17.04 -15.20 21.97
CA ALA A 862 17.86 -15.72 23.06
C ALA A 862 18.35 -17.15 22.80
N ALA A 863 19.53 -17.48 23.34
CA ALA A 863 20.06 -18.82 23.46
C ALA A 863 20.43 -19.15 24.92
N THR A 864 20.19 -20.39 25.35
CA THR A 864 20.48 -20.87 26.71
C THR A 864 21.17 -22.22 26.65
N HIS A 865 22.27 -22.38 27.38
CA HIS A 865 23.00 -23.65 27.49
C HIS A 865 23.91 -23.64 28.73
N ALA A 866 24.38 -24.82 29.13
CA ALA A 866 25.41 -24.93 30.15
C ALA A 866 26.73 -24.32 29.63
N LYS A 867 27.41 -23.51 30.46
CA LYS A 867 28.71 -22.89 30.10
C LYS A 867 29.87 -23.88 30.06
N LYS A 868 29.67 -25.10 30.57
CA LYS A 868 30.64 -26.19 30.53
C LYS A 868 29.94 -27.51 30.20
N ALA A 869 30.53 -28.32 29.33
CA ALA A 869 30.02 -29.63 28.96
C ALA A 869 31.16 -30.65 28.77
N SER A 870 30.81 -31.94 28.88
CA SER A 870 31.80 -33.04 28.79
C SER A 870 31.68 -33.75 27.44
N LEU A 871 32.81 -34.23 26.90
CA LEU A 871 32.84 -34.97 25.64
C LEU A 871 31.89 -36.16 25.64
N GLY A 872 31.19 -36.40 24.53
CA GLY A 872 30.23 -37.51 24.39
C GLY A 872 28.91 -37.34 25.13
N THR A 873 28.72 -36.24 25.87
CA THR A 873 27.45 -35.93 26.54
C THR A 873 26.53 -35.08 25.65
N ASN A 874 25.26 -35.05 26.03
CA ASN A 874 24.23 -34.25 25.38
C ASN A 874 24.17 -32.86 26.03
N LEU A 875 24.40 -31.82 25.23
CA LEU A 875 24.21 -30.44 25.63
C LEU A 875 22.81 -30.00 25.23
N VAL A 876 21.96 -29.67 26.19
CA VAL A 876 20.65 -29.06 25.90
C VAL A 876 20.85 -27.58 25.58
N VAL A 877 20.42 -27.16 24.38
CA VAL A 877 20.46 -25.78 23.92
C VAL A 877 19.03 -25.30 23.70
N GLY A 878 18.58 -24.33 24.50
CA GLY A 878 17.29 -23.67 24.29
C GLY A 878 17.44 -22.43 23.42
N LEU A 879 16.69 -22.37 22.32
CA LEU A 879 16.69 -21.28 21.35
C LEU A 879 15.28 -20.65 21.30
N ARG A 880 15.22 -19.32 21.35
CA ARG A 880 13.97 -18.57 21.18
C ARG A 880 14.04 -17.78 19.88
N TRP A 881 13.27 -18.18 18.90
CA TRP A 881 13.19 -17.55 17.59
C TRP A 881 11.98 -16.63 17.51
N ASN A 882 12.05 -15.63 16.63
CA ASN A 882 10.95 -14.79 16.22
C ASN A 882 11.02 -14.63 14.69
N ASN A 883 10.00 -15.10 13.98
CA ASN A 883 9.85 -14.78 12.57
C ASN A 883 9.19 -13.39 12.45
N LYS A 884 9.99 -12.38 12.14
CA LYS A 884 9.55 -10.98 11.99
C LYS A 884 9.08 -10.62 10.57
N GLY A 885 8.99 -11.59 9.67
CA GLY A 885 8.36 -11.43 8.35
C GLY A 885 6.88 -11.80 8.38
N VAL A 886 6.19 -11.66 7.25
CA VAL A 886 4.75 -11.96 7.11
C VAL A 886 4.44 -13.40 6.67
N ALA A 887 5.43 -14.19 6.27
CA ALA A 887 5.26 -15.56 5.78
C ALA A 887 6.26 -16.54 6.44
N PRO A 888 5.95 -17.86 6.50
CA PRO A 888 6.91 -18.87 6.91
C PRO A 888 7.94 -19.18 5.80
N PHE A 889 8.96 -19.95 6.14
CA PHE A 889 9.90 -20.54 5.18
C PHE A 889 9.36 -21.88 4.69
N TYR A 890 9.07 -22.07 3.41
CA TYR A 890 8.30 -23.23 2.95
C TYR A 890 9.11 -24.52 2.70
N GLU A 891 10.44 -24.45 2.71
CA GLU A 891 11.31 -25.60 2.42
C GLU A 891 11.82 -26.30 3.69
N ALA A 892 12.06 -27.61 3.61
CA ALA A 892 12.46 -28.43 4.75
C ALA A 892 13.98 -28.34 5.05
N TRP A 893 14.51 -27.12 5.21
CA TRP A 893 15.93 -26.91 5.46
C TRP A 893 16.29 -27.17 6.93
N PRO A 894 17.35 -27.96 7.22
CA PRO A 894 17.68 -28.31 8.59
C PRO A 894 18.33 -27.15 9.34
N LEU A 895 17.81 -26.87 10.54
CA LEU A 895 18.53 -26.11 11.56
C LEU A 895 19.71 -26.96 12.05
N ALA A 896 20.88 -26.36 12.20
CA ALA A 896 22.10 -27.03 12.63
C ALA A 896 22.88 -26.23 13.67
N LEU A 897 23.59 -26.96 14.53
CA LEU A 897 24.51 -26.44 15.54
C LEU A 897 25.93 -26.95 15.29
N ALA A 898 26.92 -26.12 15.63
CA ALA A 898 28.33 -26.46 15.54
C ALA A 898 29.15 -25.74 16.62
N LEU A 899 30.42 -26.10 16.73
CA LEU A 899 31.40 -25.44 17.59
C LEU A 899 32.52 -24.83 16.75
N VAL A 900 32.90 -23.61 17.12
CA VAL A 900 34.04 -22.88 16.56
C VAL A 900 35.16 -22.87 17.60
N ASP A 901 36.36 -23.26 17.21
CA ASP A 901 37.51 -23.29 18.13
C ASP A 901 38.04 -21.87 18.44
N SER A 902 38.95 -21.77 19.42
CA SER A 902 39.56 -20.50 19.81
C SER A 902 40.43 -19.84 18.72
N GLN A 903 40.68 -20.53 17.60
CA GLN A 903 41.36 -19.97 16.42
C GLN A 903 40.36 -19.49 15.36
N GLY A 904 39.05 -19.52 15.67
CA GLY A 904 37.98 -19.10 14.77
C GLY A 904 37.68 -20.13 13.67
N ARG A 905 38.11 -21.39 13.82
CA ARG A 905 37.85 -22.45 12.84
C ARG A 905 36.64 -23.28 13.25
N LEU A 906 35.77 -23.56 12.29
CA LEU A 906 34.65 -24.49 12.48
C LEU A 906 35.19 -25.90 12.74
N ALA A 907 34.83 -26.50 13.87
CA ALA A 907 35.13 -27.90 14.15
C ALA A 907 34.15 -28.79 13.37
N ALA A 908 34.54 -29.24 12.17
CA ALA A 908 33.65 -29.98 11.26
C ALA A 908 32.96 -31.19 11.90
N ASP A 909 33.67 -31.95 12.75
CA ASP A 909 33.12 -33.12 13.45
C ASP A 909 32.00 -32.78 14.45
N SER A 910 31.83 -31.51 14.77
CA SER A 910 30.81 -30.99 15.70
C SER A 910 29.49 -30.62 15.01
N VAL A 911 29.42 -30.52 13.69
CA VAL A 911 28.19 -30.12 12.99
C VAL A 911 27.08 -31.16 13.21
N ARG A 912 25.94 -30.75 13.76
CA ARG A 912 24.76 -31.61 13.96
C ARG A 912 23.50 -30.87 13.56
N THR A 913 22.61 -31.54 12.82
CA THR A 913 21.24 -31.07 12.61
C THR A 913 20.44 -31.20 13.90
N VAL A 914 19.50 -30.29 14.12
CA VAL A 914 18.58 -30.35 15.26
C VAL A 914 17.40 -31.22 14.89
N ASP A 915 17.32 -32.40 15.50
CA ASP A 915 16.23 -33.34 15.28
C ASP A 915 14.87 -32.74 15.74
N ASN A 916 13.77 -33.21 15.13
CA ASN A 916 12.39 -32.80 15.46
C ASN A 916 12.09 -31.30 15.32
N THR A 917 12.89 -30.56 14.55
CA THR A 917 12.61 -29.16 14.19
C THR A 917 12.15 -29.09 12.75
N ASP A 918 10.99 -28.45 12.50
CA ASP A 918 10.48 -28.16 11.17
C ASP A 918 10.26 -26.65 11.05
N ILE A 919 11.21 -25.97 10.38
CA ILE A 919 11.20 -24.51 10.27
C ILE A 919 10.05 -23.99 9.40
N ARG A 920 9.40 -24.87 8.61
CA ARG A 920 8.18 -24.54 7.86
C ARG A 920 7.00 -24.19 8.75
N ARG A 921 7.07 -24.57 10.02
CA ARG A 921 6.05 -24.26 11.02
C ARG A 921 6.35 -22.99 11.82
N TRP A 922 7.47 -22.31 11.53
CA TRP A 922 7.81 -21.03 12.16
C TRP A 922 7.00 -19.90 11.49
N LEU A 923 5.71 -19.88 11.79
CA LEU A 923 4.79 -18.80 11.41
C LEU A 923 5.29 -17.45 11.96
N PRO A 924 4.83 -16.31 11.40
CA PRO A 924 5.11 -15.00 11.98
C PRO A 924 4.91 -14.98 13.50
N GLY A 925 5.91 -14.46 14.21
CA GLY A 925 5.96 -14.46 15.67
C GLY A 925 6.94 -15.48 16.28
N ARG A 926 6.79 -15.70 17.59
CA ARG A 926 7.79 -16.40 18.42
C ARG A 926 7.63 -17.92 18.39
N THR A 927 8.76 -18.62 18.29
CA THR A 927 8.86 -20.08 18.39
C THR A 927 10.02 -20.49 19.30
N GLY A 928 9.77 -21.43 20.22
CA GLY A 928 10.81 -22.02 21.07
C GLY A 928 11.31 -23.35 20.50
N VAL A 929 12.63 -23.56 20.55
CA VAL A 929 13.28 -24.82 20.16
C VAL A 929 14.18 -25.31 21.29
N LEU A 930 14.07 -26.59 21.63
CA LEU A 930 15.02 -27.27 22.52
C LEU A 930 15.82 -28.27 21.70
N ALA A 931 17.09 -27.97 21.47
CA ALA A 931 18.00 -28.82 20.73
C ALA A 931 18.80 -29.71 21.69
N ASP A 932 18.79 -31.02 21.42
CA ASP A 932 19.68 -31.96 22.09
C ASP A 932 20.97 -32.13 21.26
N TYR A 933 22.02 -31.41 21.65
CA TYR A 933 23.28 -31.34 20.91
C TYR A 933 24.31 -32.34 21.44
N LYS A 934 24.45 -33.48 20.76
CA LYS A 934 25.40 -34.53 21.13
C LYS A 934 26.84 -34.14 20.79
N LEU A 935 27.65 -33.90 21.82
CA LEU A 935 29.05 -33.51 21.67
C LEU A 935 29.91 -34.67 21.14
N PRO A 936 30.79 -34.45 20.15
CA PRO A 936 31.67 -35.49 19.63
C PRO A 936 32.68 -35.95 20.69
N GLN A 937 32.93 -37.27 20.79
CA GLN A 937 33.97 -37.80 21.69
C GLN A 937 35.40 -37.43 21.25
N GLY A 938 35.62 -37.24 19.96
CA GLY A 938 36.93 -36.93 19.38
C GLY A 938 37.33 -35.45 19.44
N LEU A 939 36.46 -34.57 19.93
CA LEU A 939 36.74 -33.14 20.00
C LEU A 939 37.83 -32.85 21.05
N ALA A 940 38.71 -31.89 20.77
CA ALA A 940 39.69 -31.45 21.76
C ALA A 940 38.99 -30.74 22.93
N THR A 941 39.56 -30.85 24.13
CA THR A 941 39.09 -30.05 25.26
C THR A 941 39.59 -28.62 25.14
N GLY A 942 38.76 -27.63 25.45
CA GLY A 942 39.10 -26.22 25.29
C GLY A 942 37.89 -25.32 25.34
N GLU A 943 38.13 -24.02 25.19
CA GLU A 943 37.06 -23.05 24.96
C GLU A 943 36.64 -23.10 23.48
N TYR A 944 35.33 -23.11 23.25
CA TYR A 944 34.69 -23.03 21.94
C TYR A 944 33.60 -21.97 21.96
N THR A 945 33.17 -21.54 20.79
CA THR A 945 31.95 -20.76 20.58
C THR A 945 30.89 -21.64 19.94
N LEU A 946 29.68 -21.69 20.51
CA LEU A 946 28.52 -22.33 19.88
C LEU A 946 28.10 -21.52 18.66
N ALA A 947 27.80 -22.19 17.55
CA ALA A 947 27.31 -21.55 16.34
C ALA A 947 26.05 -22.24 15.82
N VAL A 948 25.23 -21.49 15.08
CA VAL A 948 23.96 -21.94 14.50
C VAL A 948 23.88 -21.57 13.01
N ALA A 949 23.19 -22.39 12.23
CA ALA A 949 22.89 -22.11 10.83
C ALA A 949 21.63 -22.87 10.37
N ILE A 950 20.99 -22.39 9.31
CA ILE A 950 20.01 -23.17 8.53
C ILE A 950 20.71 -23.57 7.23
N LEU A 951 20.85 -24.87 7.01
CA LEU A 951 21.65 -25.39 5.90
C LEU A 951 20.78 -25.58 4.66
N ASP A 952 21.28 -25.15 3.50
CA ASP A 952 20.69 -25.51 2.21
C ASP A 952 20.99 -27.00 1.93
N PRO A 953 19.98 -27.88 1.81
CA PRO A 953 20.17 -29.30 1.54
C PRO A 953 20.94 -29.59 0.25
N ALA A 954 20.87 -28.69 -0.74
CA ALA A 954 21.56 -28.88 -2.02
C ALA A 954 23.08 -28.69 -1.90
N THR A 955 23.54 -27.86 -0.97
CA THR A 955 24.97 -27.53 -0.80
C THR A 955 25.57 -28.07 0.50
N GLY A 956 24.73 -28.40 1.49
CA GLY A 956 25.14 -28.78 2.85
C GLY A 956 25.76 -27.63 3.65
N LYS A 957 25.63 -26.38 3.16
CA LYS A 957 26.22 -25.17 3.77
C LYS A 957 25.12 -24.24 4.27
N PRO A 958 25.43 -23.30 5.18
CA PRO A 958 24.48 -22.26 5.56
C PRO A 958 23.93 -21.54 4.32
N GLY A 959 22.60 -21.45 4.21
CA GLY A 959 21.92 -20.84 3.06
C GLY A 959 20.94 -19.74 3.44
N VAL A 960 20.65 -19.54 4.73
CA VAL A 960 19.78 -18.48 5.23
C VAL A 960 20.59 -17.56 6.13
N HIS A 961 20.54 -16.27 5.83
CA HIS A 961 21.03 -15.19 6.67
C HIS A 961 20.05 -14.96 7.82
N LEU A 962 20.54 -15.04 9.05
CA LEU A 962 19.75 -14.77 10.24
C LEU A 962 19.65 -13.27 10.49
N GLY A 963 18.53 -12.82 11.08
CA GLY A 963 18.32 -11.43 11.48
C GLY A 963 19.11 -10.99 12.71
N ILE A 964 20.30 -11.56 12.93
CA ILE A 964 21.21 -11.26 14.03
C ILE A 964 22.64 -11.06 13.51
N GLU A 965 23.45 -10.33 14.27
CA GLU A 965 24.88 -10.20 14.04
C GLU A 965 25.66 -11.47 14.47
N GLY A 966 26.94 -11.53 14.14
CA GLY A 966 27.81 -12.69 14.45
C GLY A 966 27.95 -13.69 13.31
N GLU A 967 27.38 -13.40 12.14
CA GLU A 967 27.57 -14.19 10.93
C GLU A 967 29.03 -14.15 10.45
N ARG A 968 29.59 -15.34 10.21
CA ARG A 968 30.95 -15.56 9.72
C ARG A 968 30.96 -15.59 8.20
N SER A 969 32.16 -15.52 7.62
CA SER A 969 32.35 -15.64 6.16
C SER A 969 31.96 -17.00 5.58
N ASP A 970 31.83 -18.03 6.42
CA ASP A 970 31.33 -19.37 6.05
C ASP A 970 29.81 -19.52 6.25
N GLY A 971 29.12 -18.44 6.63
CA GLY A 971 27.67 -18.36 6.83
C GLY A 971 27.16 -18.88 8.18
N TRP A 972 28.02 -19.43 9.05
CA TRP A 972 27.63 -19.80 10.40
C TRP A 972 27.51 -18.55 11.29
N THR A 973 26.51 -18.52 12.17
CA THR A 973 26.34 -17.43 13.12
C THR A 973 26.84 -17.82 14.50
N GLU A 974 27.84 -17.10 15.02
CA GLU A 974 28.39 -17.33 16.36
C GLU A 974 27.42 -16.84 17.44
N LEU A 975 27.26 -17.66 18.48
CA LEU A 975 26.42 -17.40 19.62
C LEU A 975 27.30 -17.13 20.86
N ASP A 976 27.38 -18.09 21.76
CA ASP A 976 27.95 -17.92 23.08
C ASP A 976 29.06 -18.94 23.37
N ARG A 977 29.92 -18.61 24.33
CA ARG A 977 31.10 -19.41 24.67
C ARG A 977 30.73 -20.61 25.53
N ILE A 978 31.42 -21.71 25.28
CA ILE A 978 31.30 -22.96 26.04
C ILE A 978 32.68 -23.60 26.28
N GLN A 979 32.89 -24.05 27.51
CA GLN A 979 34.06 -24.83 27.89
C GLN A 979 33.78 -26.34 27.68
N ILE A 980 34.56 -26.98 26.82
CA ILE A 980 34.53 -28.45 26.62
C ILE A 980 35.59 -29.12 27.49
N ALA A 981 35.18 -30.13 28.25
CA ALA A 981 36.02 -30.91 29.17
C ALA A 981 35.90 -32.43 28.92
N LYS A 982 36.80 -33.21 29.53
CA LYS A 982 36.77 -34.67 29.45
C LYS A 982 35.59 -35.28 30.19
#